data_AF-Q20143-F1
#
_entry.id   AF-Q20143-F1
#
_cell.length_a   1.000
_cell.length_b   1.000
_cell.length_c   1.000
_cell.angle_alpha   90.00
_cell.angle_beta   90.00
_cell.angle_gamma   90.00
#
_symmetry.space_group_name_H-M   'P 1'
#
loop_
_entity.id
_entity.type
_entity.pdbx_description
1 polymer ?
#
loop_
_entity_poly.entity_id
_entity_poly.type
_entity_poly.pdbx_seq_one_letter_code
_entity_poly.pdbx_strand_id
1 'polypeptide(L)'
;MNVLIVGSGGREHALAWKMKQSPKVKNVIVAPGNGGHSERIDINSNDLDAVADFCEKHNIHCVLIGPEEPLSNGLADHLIRIHPNLMVFGPLKDGAQLETSKSFSKHFMKEYGLPTADFVTVSIENVKSLDCVFERLPWKNSVVKADGLAAGKGVIIPRNNAEAVEAARSILHGQFGNAGRTVIIEERLEGYEVSALAFTDGISFKRMPLGKDHKRLLESDLGPNTGGMGVVAPVSVPKEVDRQIDEIFEKTLKGLADRKIKYCGVLYAGFMIVDQKPLLLEFNCRFGDPETQVLMRLLESDLFEIISSCVNQTLNTCDINWSTKSVCGVVLASGNYPKSGDKGSPITEIPSPDSTNVVFHAGTSVINSQIVTNGGRILCVTSLADTLHDAREHANKIAQNIQFTGKQFRKDIGKTIDIGTPSLSYGSSGVNIDEGNQFVEDIKLLVKKTLLPGAAQIGGFGAVLDLKKAGFSNDSQLVVGIDGVGTKIEVATHCNNFTGVGYDVVAMCVNDVICHCAKPIAFLDYFVCGKLERSMATQVLTSISEACVEAECSLIGGETAEMPGVYSTHQWDLAGCAIAARESTWPMLPLSSEIRDGDVILGLPSSGLHSNGFSLARKILTVNGVKYNDPLPWDSKSTFGTELLRGTKLYVKKVLPLLSTGLVKGCAHITGGGLTENAIRVLDKNSKDSLVIDCASWKFREIFNWMAAAGPVDTKEMIRTFNCGIGMVLIVSPDNVEKVKKQLRKHEEEFYEIGHVENSKNGEAIKFVNEEKMFQREKYTTQRKRVRVAILISGTGTNMQKLIERSKTPDSNCDVVLVVSNKEGAGGLTIAASYGIPTKVVPHTADRVTGDTELAQVLKDFGTELVCLGGYMRILSPCFISQFPSRIINIHPSLLPAFKGAHALQDALNFGVRIVGCTAHFVDELVDHGDIIAQRPVVVEDTDTIETVRQKIQLQEHEMFPNAMIAVAAKILEK
;
A
#
# COMPACT_ATOMS: atom_id res chain seq x y z
N MET A 1 34.49 -23.48 -31.10
CA MET A 1 34.86 -22.33 -31.96
C MET A 1 35.58 -21.26 -31.14
N ASN A 2 36.46 -20.48 -31.76
CA ASN A 2 37.07 -19.31 -31.12
C ASN A 2 36.22 -18.07 -31.41
N VAL A 3 35.86 -17.33 -30.38
CA VAL A 3 35.03 -16.12 -30.47
C VAL A 3 35.88 -14.91 -30.08
N LEU A 4 35.82 -13.86 -30.89
CA LEU A 4 36.36 -12.54 -30.57
C LEU A 4 35.22 -11.60 -30.21
N ILE A 5 35.34 -10.90 -29.08
CA ILE A 5 34.43 -9.83 -28.67
C ILE A 5 35.21 -8.52 -28.73
N VAL A 6 34.77 -7.57 -29.55
CA VAL A 6 35.42 -6.26 -29.68
C VAL A 6 34.82 -5.31 -28.65
N GLY A 7 35.67 -4.64 -27.87
CA GLY A 7 35.32 -3.66 -26.84
C GLY A 7 35.99 -3.93 -25.48
N SER A 8 35.64 -3.12 -24.48
CA SER A 8 36.26 -3.14 -23.13
C SER A 8 35.29 -2.77 -22.00
N GLY A 9 34.01 -2.55 -22.29
CA GLY A 9 32.99 -2.18 -21.33
C GLY A 9 32.41 -3.36 -20.55
N GLY A 10 31.41 -3.04 -19.72
CA GLY A 10 30.68 -4.05 -18.93
C GLY A 10 29.83 -4.96 -19.80
N ARG A 11 29.32 -4.44 -20.92
CA ARG A 11 28.67 -5.21 -21.98
C ARG A 11 29.56 -6.33 -22.49
N GLU A 12 30.79 -6.04 -22.91
CA GLU A 12 31.68 -7.07 -23.45
C GLU A 12 32.03 -8.12 -22.39
N HIS A 13 32.17 -7.71 -21.13
CA HIS A 13 32.38 -8.66 -20.02
C HIS A 13 31.17 -9.58 -19.81
N ALA A 14 29.94 -9.06 -19.90
CA ALA A 14 28.73 -9.87 -19.80
C ALA A 14 28.54 -10.81 -21.00
N LEU A 15 28.83 -10.34 -22.21
CA LEU A 15 28.84 -11.18 -23.41
C LEU A 15 29.88 -12.29 -23.30
N ALA A 16 31.10 -11.97 -22.84
CA ALA A 16 32.15 -12.97 -22.64
C ALA A 16 31.75 -14.00 -21.58
N TRP A 17 31.18 -13.55 -20.47
CA TRP A 17 30.66 -14.41 -19.40
C TRP A 17 29.58 -15.37 -19.92
N LYS A 18 28.65 -14.90 -20.77
CA LYS A 18 27.59 -15.75 -21.33
C LYS A 18 28.12 -16.67 -22.43
N MET A 19 29.00 -16.19 -23.31
CA MET A 19 29.61 -17.00 -24.38
C MET A 19 30.43 -18.16 -23.84
N LYS A 20 31.14 -17.98 -22.72
CA LYS A 20 31.90 -19.06 -22.06
C LYS A 20 31.05 -20.22 -21.54
N GLN A 21 29.73 -20.04 -21.43
CA GLN A 21 28.80 -21.10 -21.01
C GLN A 21 28.33 -21.98 -22.18
N SER A 22 28.58 -21.55 -23.43
CA SER A 22 28.21 -22.34 -24.60
C SER A 22 29.14 -23.55 -24.76
N PRO A 23 28.62 -24.79 -24.90
CA PRO A 23 29.44 -25.96 -25.19
C PRO A 23 30.12 -25.90 -26.57
N LYS A 24 29.66 -25.01 -27.47
CA LYS A 24 30.23 -24.83 -28.82
C LYS A 24 31.38 -23.83 -28.87
N VAL A 25 31.58 -23.05 -27.80
CA VAL A 25 32.63 -22.04 -27.71
C VAL A 25 33.80 -22.61 -26.91
N LYS A 26 34.99 -22.59 -27.51
CA LYS A 26 36.23 -23.11 -26.91
C LYS A 26 37.00 -22.01 -26.19
N ASN A 27 37.24 -20.89 -26.89
CA ASN A 27 37.97 -19.74 -26.37
C ASN A 27 37.16 -18.48 -26.65
N VAL A 28 37.18 -17.55 -25.69
CA VAL A 28 36.56 -16.23 -25.80
C VAL A 28 37.62 -15.19 -25.54
N ILE A 29 38.04 -14.50 -26.60
CA ILE A 29 39.06 -13.47 -26.57
C ILE A 29 38.37 -12.11 -26.66
N VAL A 30 38.81 -11.13 -25.88
CA VAL A 30 38.25 -9.78 -25.90
C VAL A 30 39.30 -8.74 -26.28
N ALA A 31 38.96 -7.80 -27.16
CA ALA A 31 39.91 -6.81 -27.71
C ALA A 31 39.37 -5.37 -27.58
N PRO A 32 39.96 -4.48 -26.75
CA PRO A 32 41.11 -4.74 -25.86
C PRO A 32 40.76 -5.42 -24.53
N GLY A 33 39.46 -5.57 -24.22
CA GLY A 33 39.01 -6.09 -22.93
C GLY A 33 39.32 -5.14 -21.76
N ASN A 34 39.09 -5.64 -20.55
CA ASN A 34 39.31 -4.89 -19.31
C ASN A 34 39.86 -5.80 -18.20
N GLY A 35 40.01 -5.26 -17.00
CA GLY A 35 40.55 -5.94 -15.82
C GLY A 35 39.86 -7.24 -15.40
N GLY A 36 38.59 -7.47 -15.77
CA GLY A 36 37.89 -8.72 -15.49
C GLY A 36 38.12 -9.83 -16.52
N HIS A 37 38.73 -9.51 -17.66
CA HIS A 37 38.95 -10.49 -18.72
C HIS A 37 40.27 -11.25 -18.53
N SER A 38 40.18 -12.58 -18.48
CA SER A 38 41.33 -13.48 -18.41
C SER A 38 42.11 -13.55 -19.73
N GLU A 39 41.39 -13.63 -20.85
CA GLU A 39 41.95 -13.70 -22.20
C GLU A 39 41.59 -12.41 -22.96
N ARG A 40 42.54 -11.49 -23.01
CA ARG A 40 42.40 -10.21 -23.71
C ARG A 40 43.63 -9.91 -24.56
N ILE A 41 43.43 -9.19 -25.66
CA ILE A 41 44.51 -8.77 -26.56
C ILE A 41 44.46 -7.27 -26.76
N ASP A 42 45.60 -6.59 -26.63
CA ASP A 42 45.70 -5.14 -26.80
C ASP A 42 45.70 -4.76 -28.29
N ILE A 43 44.51 -4.73 -28.89
CA ILE A 43 44.26 -4.26 -30.25
C ILE A 43 43.29 -3.09 -30.18
N ASN A 44 43.62 -2.00 -30.88
CA ASN A 44 42.71 -0.89 -31.05
C ASN A 44 41.49 -1.35 -31.85
N SER A 45 40.30 -1.26 -31.27
CA SER A 45 39.04 -1.69 -31.90
C SER A 45 38.71 -0.95 -33.20
N ASN A 46 39.31 0.23 -33.42
CA ASN A 46 39.12 1.03 -34.64
C ASN A 46 40.16 0.76 -35.73
N ASP A 47 41.18 -0.06 -35.45
CA ASP A 47 42.15 -0.50 -36.45
C ASP A 47 41.60 -1.74 -37.18
N LEU A 48 40.87 -1.49 -38.27
CA LEU A 48 40.11 -2.52 -38.98
C LEU A 48 41.01 -3.64 -39.52
N ASP A 49 42.17 -3.26 -40.06
CA ASP A 49 43.14 -4.20 -40.62
C ASP A 49 43.77 -5.04 -39.51
N ALA A 50 44.16 -4.43 -38.38
CA ALA A 50 44.72 -5.17 -37.24
C ALA A 50 43.73 -6.18 -36.64
N VAL A 51 42.43 -5.84 -36.59
CA VAL A 51 41.39 -6.78 -36.14
C VAL A 51 41.21 -7.91 -37.14
N ALA A 52 41.20 -7.64 -38.45
CA ALA A 52 41.07 -8.65 -39.49
C ALA A 52 42.27 -9.61 -39.52
N ASP A 53 43.50 -9.09 -39.42
CA ASP A 53 44.74 -9.87 -39.35
C ASP A 53 44.76 -10.76 -38.11
N PHE A 54 44.27 -10.25 -36.98
CA PHE A 54 44.15 -11.04 -35.75
C PHE A 54 43.17 -12.20 -35.92
N CYS A 55 42.03 -11.96 -36.58
CA CYS A 55 41.03 -13.00 -36.84
C CYS A 55 41.63 -14.18 -37.61
N GLU A 56 42.43 -13.92 -38.63
CA GLU A 56 43.13 -14.94 -39.41
C GLU A 56 44.17 -15.67 -38.56
N LYS A 57 45.09 -14.91 -37.94
CA LYS A 57 46.22 -15.46 -37.18
C LYS A 57 45.80 -16.35 -36.02
N HIS A 58 44.65 -16.06 -35.39
CA HIS A 58 44.15 -16.79 -34.22
C HIS A 58 42.98 -17.74 -34.54
N ASN A 59 42.68 -17.98 -35.82
CA ASN A 59 41.56 -18.81 -36.27
C ASN A 59 40.25 -18.44 -35.55
N ILE A 60 39.89 -17.16 -35.59
CA ILE A 60 38.62 -16.68 -35.05
C ILE A 60 37.49 -17.13 -35.98
N HIS A 61 36.42 -17.66 -35.42
CA HIS A 61 35.28 -18.19 -36.18
C HIS A 61 34.05 -17.28 -36.08
N CYS A 62 33.97 -16.48 -35.01
CA CYS A 62 32.86 -15.57 -34.76
C CYS A 62 33.38 -14.29 -34.12
N VAL A 63 32.94 -13.13 -34.62
CA VAL A 63 33.25 -11.80 -34.08
C VAL A 63 31.96 -11.13 -33.66
N LEU A 64 31.91 -10.69 -32.40
CA LEU A 64 30.84 -9.83 -31.87
C LEU A 64 31.40 -8.42 -31.73
N ILE A 65 30.80 -7.47 -32.43
CA ILE A 65 31.22 -6.07 -32.34
C ILE A 65 30.37 -5.38 -31.28
N GLY A 66 30.98 -5.10 -30.13
CA GLY A 66 30.31 -4.47 -29.00
C GLY A 66 30.06 -2.98 -29.18
N PRO A 67 31.12 -2.15 -29.33
CA PRO A 67 30.97 -0.70 -29.45
C PRO A 67 30.50 -0.25 -30.82
N GLU A 68 29.83 0.90 -30.81
CA GLU A 68 29.27 1.58 -31.97
C GLU A 68 30.32 2.13 -32.93
N GLU A 69 31.48 2.55 -32.41
CA GLU A 69 32.47 3.26 -33.21
C GLU A 69 33.12 2.36 -34.28
N PRO A 70 33.51 1.10 -33.99
CA PRO A 70 33.94 0.17 -35.03
C PRO A 70 32.83 -0.18 -36.05
N LEU A 71 31.57 -0.24 -35.62
CA LEU A 71 30.43 -0.42 -36.55
C LEU A 71 30.31 0.79 -37.49
N SER A 72 30.41 2.00 -36.96
CA SER A 72 30.43 3.25 -37.71
C SER A 72 31.58 3.31 -38.72
N ASN A 73 32.74 2.78 -38.34
CA ASN A 73 33.93 2.71 -39.17
C ASN A 73 33.86 1.59 -40.23
N GLY A 74 32.85 0.73 -40.17
CA GLY A 74 32.63 -0.36 -41.13
C GLY A 74 33.47 -1.60 -40.84
N LEU A 75 33.75 -1.90 -39.56
CA LEU A 75 34.46 -3.11 -39.17
C LEU A 75 33.72 -4.37 -39.62
N ALA A 76 32.39 -4.40 -39.51
CA ALA A 76 31.59 -5.54 -39.97
C ALA A 76 31.76 -5.77 -41.49
N ASP A 77 31.63 -4.69 -42.27
CA ASP A 77 31.83 -4.68 -43.72
C ASP A 77 33.25 -5.15 -44.11
N HIS A 78 34.25 -4.68 -43.37
CA HIS A 78 35.65 -5.02 -43.59
C HIS A 78 35.90 -6.51 -43.31
N LEU A 79 35.44 -7.02 -42.16
CA LEU A 79 35.61 -8.42 -41.76
C LEU A 79 34.91 -9.39 -42.72
N ILE A 80 33.67 -9.11 -43.12
CA ILE A 80 32.93 -9.96 -44.06
C ILE A 80 33.62 -10.00 -45.42
N ARG A 81 34.20 -8.88 -45.87
CA ARG A 81 34.91 -8.80 -47.15
C ARG A 81 36.23 -9.58 -47.14
N ILE A 82 37.03 -9.45 -46.08
CA ILE A 82 38.35 -10.11 -45.98
C ILE A 82 38.20 -11.58 -45.61
N HIS A 83 37.24 -11.92 -44.74
CA HIS A 83 37.01 -13.27 -44.23
C HIS A 83 35.56 -13.73 -44.47
N PRO A 84 35.19 -14.18 -45.69
CA PRO A 84 33.80 -14.54 -46.03
C PRO A 84 33.17 -15.66 -45.18
N ASN A 85 34.00 -16.52 -44.57
CA ASN A 85 33.55 -17.62 -43.71
C ASN A 85 33.45 -17.23 -42.22
N LEU A 86 33.79 -15.98 -41.88
CA LEU A 86 33.75 -15.48 -40.51
C LEU A 86 32.32 -15.08 -40.15
N MET A 87 31.79 -15.61 -39.04
CA MET A 87 30.51 -15.15 -38.52
C MET A 87 30.70 -13.78 -37.88
N VAL A 88 30.08 -12.74 -38.44
CA VAL A 88 30.16 -11.38 -37.92
C VAL A 88 28.80 -10.97 -37.37
N PHE A 89 28.74 -10.68 -36.07
CA PHE A 89 27.55 -10.24 -35.37
C PHE A 89 27.66 -8.76 -35.03
N GLY A 90 26.93 -7.95 -35.80
CA GLY A 90 26.96 -6.50 -35.78
C GLY A 90 26.52 -5.98 -37.16
N PRO A 91 25.70 -4.93 -37.22
CA PRO A 91 25.19 -4.44 -38.49
C PRO A 91 26.32 -3.86 -39.35
N LEU A 92 26.11 -3.87 -40.67
CA LEU A 92 26.97 -3.16 -41.60
C LEU A 92 26.90 -1.65 -41.34
N LYS A 93 27.86 -0.91 -41.89
CA LYS A 93 27.99 0.54 -41.74
C LYS A 93 26.69 1.30 -42.05
N ASP A 94 25.96 0.88 -43.09
CA ASP A 94 24.69 1.51 -43.48
C ASP A 94 23.59 1.27 -42.42
N GLY A 95 23.56 0.09 -41.79
CA GLY A 95 22.65 -0.22 -40.69
C GLY A 95 23.01 0.50 -39.41
N ALA A 96 24.32 0.67 -39.15
CA ALA A 96 24.82 1.42 -38.00
C ALA A 96 24.40 2.90 -38.00
N GLN A 97 23.99 3.47 -39.15
CA GLN A 97 23.50 4.84 -39.25
C GLN A 97 22.27 5.12 -38.38
N LEU A 98 21.48 4.11 -38.02
CA LEU A 98 20.36 4.27 -37.09
C LEU A 98 20.81 4.79 -35.71
N GLU A 99 22.04 4.48 -35.28
CA GLU A 99 22.66 5.03 -34.06
C GLU A 99 23.62 6.18 -34.38
N THR A 100 24.48 6.02 -35.39
CA THR A 100 25.62 6.92 -35.63
C THR A 100 25.21 8.24 -36.27
N SER A 101 24.03 8.33 -36.87
CA SER A 101 23.42 9.58 -37.33
C SER A 101 22.01 9.70 -36.76
N LYS A 102 21.85 10.56 -35.77
CA LYS A 102 20.54 10.80 -35.15
C LYS A 102 19.59 11.44 -36.16
N SER A 103 20.12 12.24 -37.09
CA SER A 103 19.33 12.85 -38.16
C SER A 103 18.81 11.78 -39.12
N PHE A 104 19.66 10.85 -39.57
CA PHE A 104 19.22 9.69 -40.35
C PHE A 104 18.13 8.89 -39.62
N SER A 105 18.38 8.57 -38.35
CA SER A 105 17.47 7.81 -37.49
C SER A 105 16.07 8.46 -37.41
N LYS A 106 16.01 9.77 -37.15
CA LYS A 106 14.75 10.52 -37.05
C LYS A 106 13.99 10.62 -38.38
N HIS A 107 14.70 10.84 -39.49
CA HIS A 107 14.07 10.83 -40.82
C HIS A 107 13.55 9.44 -41.20
N PHE A 108 14.29 8.39 -40.86
CA PHE A 108 13.85 7.00 -41.03
C PHE A 108 12.56 6.73 -40.24
N MET A 109 12.51 7.14 -38.96
CA MET A 109 11.29 7.00 -38.14
C MET A 109 10.09 7.69 -38.78
N LYS A 110 10.26 8.93 -39.25
CA LYS A 110 9.18 9.71 -39.90
C LYS A 110 8.71 9.08 -41.21
N GLU A 111 9.64 8.62 -42.05
CA GLU A 111 9.34 7.99 -43.34
C GLU A 111 8.50 6.72 -43.20
N TYR A 112 8.82 5.88 -42.22
CA TYR A 112 8.12 4.61 -41.98
C TYR A 112 6.98 4.70 -40.95
N GLY A 113 6.61 5.93 -40.54
CA GLY A 113 5.52 6.16 -39.59
C GLY A 113 5.76 5.50 -38.23
N LEU A 114 7.01 5.45 -37.78
CA LEU A 114 7.37 5.03 -36.43
C LEU A 114 7.02 6.17 -35.45
N PRO A 115 6.27 5.88 -34.38
CA PRO A 115 5.86 6.91 -33.43
C PRO A 115 7.10 7.46 -32.71
N THR A 116 7.36 8.76 -32.84
CA THR A 116 8.49 9.46 -32.22
C THR A 116 8.11 10.92 -31.96
N ALA A 117 8.85 11.60 -31.08
CA ALA A 117 8.72 13.04 -30.88
C ALA A 117 8.90 13.82 -32.20
N ASP A 118 8.08 14.84 -32.43
CA ASP A 118 8.27 15.71 -33.58
C ASP A 118 9.60 16.48 -33.43
N PHE A 119 10.24 16.80 -34.55
CA PHE A 119 11.62 17.25 -34.56
C PHE A 119 11.95 18.16 -35.74
N VAL A 120 12.97 18.98 -35.54
CA VAL A 120 13.65 19.75 -36.59
C VAL A 120 15.16 19.52 -36.52
N THR A 121 15.80 19.49 -37.68
CA THR A 121 17.26 19.39 -37.80
C THR A 121 17.82 20.74 -38.21
N VAL A 122 18.84 21.21 -37.51
CA VAL A 122 19.47 22.52 -37.72
C VAL A 122 20.97 22.32 -37.88
N SER A 123 21.54 22.79 -38.99
CA SER A 123 22.99 22.80 -39.20
C SER A 123 23.53 24.23 -39.18
N ILE A 124 24.83 24.37 -38.94
CA ILE A 124 25.52 25.68 -38.99
C ILE A 124 25.36 26.37 -40.35
N GLU A 125 25.19 25.59 -41.42
CA GLU A 125 25.02 26.09 -42.79
C GLU A 125 23.60 26.58 -43.08
N ASN A 126 22.59 25.96 -42.44
CA ASN A 126 21.18 26.24 -42.70
C ASN A 126 20.55 27.26 -41.72
N VAL A 127 21.20 27.53 -40.58
CA VAL A 127 20.64 28.38 -39.53
C VAL A 127 20.98 29.86 -39.75
N LYS A 128 19.96 30.69 -40.02
CA LYS A 128 20.11 32.16 -40.03
C LYS A 128 20.02 32.76 -38.63
N SER A 129 19.12 32.24 -37.80
CA SER A 129 18.94 32.58 -36.39
C SER A 129 18.36 31.39 -35.65
N LEU A 130 19.00 30.96 -34.56
CA LEU A 130 18.48 29.90 -33.69
C LEU A 130 17.19 30.36 -32.99
N ASP A 131 17.10 31.61 -32.57
CA ASP A 131 15.92 32.16 -31.89
C ASP A 131 14.67 32.02 -32.79
N CYS A 132 14.79 32.36 -34.08
CA CYS A 132 13.71 32.18 -35.05
C CYS A 132 13.32 30.71 -35.29
N VAL A 133 14.24 29.76 -35.11
CA VAL A 133 13.90 28.33 -35.19
C VAL A 133 13.03 27.94 -34.00
N PHE A 134 13.43 28.31 -32.77
CA PHE A 134 12.69 27.99 -31.55
C PHE A 134 11.32 28.68 -31.48
N GLU A 135 11.18 29.91 -31.97
CA GLU A 135 9.90 30.64 -32.05
C GLU A 135 8.85 29.96 -32.96
N ARG A 136 9.30 29.15 -33.94
CA ARG A 136 8.43 28.50 -34.91
C ARG A 136 8.08 27.06 -34.56
N LEU A 137 8.62 26.52 -33.48
CA LEU A 137 8.30 25.17 -33.03
C LEU A 137 6.84 25.13 -32.56
N PRO A 138 6.04 24.11 -32.98
CA PRO A 138 4.64 24.01 -32.55
C PRO A 138 4.50 23.54 -31.10
N TRP A 139 5.60 23.14 -30.44
CA TRP A 139 5.67 22.75 -29.04
C TRP A 139 6.48 23.74 -28.20
N LYS A 140 6.18 23.78 -26.89
CA LYS A 140 6.74 24.76 -25.96
C LYS A 140 8.04 24.31 -25.29
N ASN A 141 8.24 23.01 -25.12
CA ASN A 141 9.40 22.43 -24.43
C ASN A 141 10.18 21.55 -25.40
N SER A 142 11.51 21.67 -25.42
CA SER A 142 12.34 20.95 -26.38
C SER A 142 13.48 20.17 -25.72
N VAL A 143 13.94 19.12 -26.39
CA VAL A 143 15.18 18.39 -26.10
C VAL A 143 16.17 18.69 -27.23
N VAL A 144 17.43 18.97 -26.88
CA VAL A 144 18.48 19.33 -27.84
C VAL A 144 19.51 18.21 -27.89
N LYS A 145 19.73 17.63 -29.07
CA LYS A 145 20.68 16.52 -29.28
C LYS A 145 21.73 16.85 -30.33
N ALA A 146 22.99 16.52 -30.07
CA ALA A 146 24.05 16.59 -31.07
C ALA A 146 23.91 15.44 -32.08
N ASP A 147 24.05 15.70 -33.38
CA ASP A 147 24.04 14.66 -34.39
C ASP A 147 25.39 13.90 -34.40
N GLY A 148 25.36 12.58 -34.24
CA GLY A 148 26.57 11.77 -34.11
C GLY A 148 26.75 11.06 -32.77
N LEU A 149 27.89 10.39 -32.61
CA LEU A 149 28.24 9.65 -31.40
C LEU A 149 28.74 10.58 -30.28
N ALA A 150 28.08 10.53 -29.13
CA ALA A 150 28.39 11.38 -27.98
C ALA A 150 28.46 10.60 -26.65
N ALA A 151 28.60 9.27 -26.70
CA ALA A 151 28.71 8.37 -25.53
C ALA A 151 27.66 8.65 -24.42
N GLY A 152 26.40 8.88 -24.81
CA GLY A 152 25.27 9.19 -23.91
C GLY A 152 25.24 10.62 -23.36
N LYS A 153 26.22 11.47 -23.66
CA LYS A 153 26.32 12.86 -23.15
C LYS A 153 25.73 13.92 -24.09
N GLY A 154 25.40 13.54 -25.32
CA GLY A 154 24.97 14.47 -26.37
C GLY A 154 23.49 14.87 -26.31
N VAL A 155 22.81 14.67 -25.17
CA VAL A 155 21.40 15.01 -24.98
C VAL A 155 21.27 16.01 -23.83
N ILE A 156 20.77 17.20 -24.14
CA ILE A 156 20.52 18.26 -23.17
C ILE A 156 19.00 18.42 -23.03
N ILE A 157 18.51 18.51 -21.79
CA ILE A 157 17.10 18.76 -21.46
C ILE A 157 16.98 20.15 -20.82
N PRO A 158 16.77 21.20 -21.62
CA PRO A 158 16.54 22.56 -21.14
C PRO A 158 15.28 22.69 -20.26
N ARG A 159 15.32 23.63 -19.32
CA ARG A 159 14.16 24.01 -18.50
C ARG A 159 13.23 24.99 -19.23
N ASN A 160 13.76 25.74 -20.19
CA ASN A 160 13.01 26.72 -20.97
C ASN A 160 13.67 26.94 -22.35
N ASN A 161 13.00 27.69 -23.22
CA ASN A 161 13.48 27.97 -24.57
C ASN A 161 14.83 28.72 -24.60
N ALA A 162 15.12 29.59 -23.63
CA ALA A 162 16.40 30.31 -23.60
C ALA A 162 17.58 29.35 -23.36
N GLU A 163 17.44 28.41 -22.42
CA GLU A 163 18.43 27.35 -22.18
C GLU A 163 18.52 26.39 -23.38
N ALA A 164 17.43 26.19 -24.12
CA ALA A 164 17.43 25.37 -25.33
C ALA A 164 18.21 26.00 -26.48
N VAL A 165 18.03 27.31 -26.69
CA VAL A 165 18.82 28.08 -27.66
C VAL A 165 20.30 28.04 -27.30
N GLU A 166 20.64 28.23 -26.02
CA GLU A 166 22.03 28.18 -25.55
C GLU A 166 22.65 26.79 -25.74
N ALA A 167 21.92 25.73 -25.42
CA ALA A 167 22.34 24.35 -25.64
C ALA A 167 22.60 24.06 -27.13
N ALA A 168 21.69 24.48 -28.01
CA ALA A 168 21.85 24.32 -29.46
C ALA A 168 23.06 25.11 -29.99
N ARG A 169 23.25 26.34 -29.51
CA ARG A 169 24.40 27.19 -29.86
C ARG A 169 25.72 26.56 -29.41
N SER A 170 25.77 26.02 -28.19
CA SER A 170 26.96 25.35 -27.64
C SER A 170 27.36 24.12 -28.48
N ILE A 171 26.39 23.30 -28.87
CA ILE A 171 26.62 22.14 -29.76
C ILE A 171 27.16 22.60 -31.11
N LEU A 172 26.52 23.60 -31.73
CA LEU A 172 26.91 24.14 -33.04
C LEU A 172 28.30 24.78 -33.06
N HIS A 173 28.79 25.30 -31.93
CA HIS A 173 30.15 25.82 -31.78
C HIS A 173 31.19 24.77 -31.39
N GLY A 174 30.85 23.47 -31.45
CA GLY A 174 31.84 22.39 -31.38
C GLY A 174 32.06 21.79 -30.00
N GLN A 175 31.11 21.91 -29.07
CA GLN A 175 31.18 21.27 -27.75
C GLN A 175 31.47 19.75 -27.82
N PHE A 176 31.07 19.09 -28.91
CA PHE A 176 31.26 17.65 -29.15
C PHE A 176 32.16 17.34 -30.37
N GLY A 177 33.02 18.26 -30.79
CA GLY A 177 33.91 18.07 -31.94
C GLY A 177 33.17 17.96 -33.28
N ASN A 178 33.54 17.01 -34.15
CA ASN A 178 32.93 16.83 -35.48
C ASN A 178 31.44 16.48 -35.43
N ALA A 179 30.93 15.94 -34.32
CA ALA A 179 29.51 15.69 -34.07
C ALA A 179 28.67 16.98 -33.84
N GLY A 180 29.30 18.16 -33.93
CA GLY A 180 28.68 19.44 -33.60
C GLY A 180 28.08 20.24 -34.77
N ARG A 181 28.25 19.85 -36.04
CA ARG A 181 27.78 20.69 -37.17
C ARG A 181 26.28 20.70 -37.37
N THR A 182 25.60 19.71 -36.79
CA THR A 182 24.15 19.53 -36.87
C THR A 182 23.60 19.22 -35.50
N VAL A 183 22.49 19.86 -35.15
CA VAL A 183 21.74 19.65 -33.92
C VAL A 183 20.31 19.24 -34.26
N ILE A 184 19.73 18.35 -33.46
CA ILE A 184 18.34 17.94 -33.55
C ILE A 184 17.61 18.54 -32.36
N ILE A 185 16.52 19.23 -32.65
CA ILE A 185 15.64 19.82 -31.65
C ILE A 185 14.33 19.04 -31.72
N GLU A 186 13.99 18.35 -30.64
CA GLU A 186 12.83 17.47 -30.55
C GLU A 186 11.83 18.04 -29.54
N GLU A 187 10.55 17.73 -29.73
CA GLU A 187 9.54 17.88 -28.68
C GLU A 187 9.97 17.12 -27.43
N ARG A 188 9.81 17.76 -26.26
CA ARG A 188 10.02 17.08 -24.99
C ARG A 188 8.81 16.22 -24.65
N LEU A 189 9.03 14.90 -24.66
CA LEU A 189 8.06 13.92 -24.20
C LEU A 189 8.08 13.78 -22.67
N GLU A 190 6.91 13.55 -22.08
CA GLU A 190 6.73 13.33 -20.64
C GLU A 190 6.05 11.98 -20.42
N GLY A 191 6.75 11.07 -19.75
CA GLY A 191 6.33 9.69 -19.57
C GLY A 191 7.38 8.89 -18.80
N TYR A 192 7.34 7.56 -18.91
CA TYR A 192 8.38 6.70 -18.33
C TYR A 192 9.18 5.97 -19.42
N GLU A 193 10.50 5.87 -19.21
CA GLU A 193 11.39 5.22 -20.17
C GLU A 193 11.37 3.69 -20.04
N VAL A 194 11.43 3.01 -21.18
CA VAL A 194 11.57 1.55 -21.32
C VAL A 194 12.57 1.27 -22.44
N SER A 195 13.50 0.35 -22.18
CA SER A 195 14.47 -0.14 -23.16
C SER A 195 14.01 -1.47 -23.70
N ALA A 196 13.88 -1.59 -25.03
CA ALA A 196 13.59 -2.84 -25.72
C ALA A 196 14.76 -3.20 -26.63
N LEU A 197 15.26 -4.43 -26.52
CA LEU A 197 16.31 -4.94 -27.37
C LEU A 197 15.78 -6.16 -28.13
N ALA A 198 16.23 -6.35 -29.36
CA ALA A 198 15.89 -7.54 -30.12
C ALA A 198 17.12 -8.09 -30.85
N PHE A 199 17.25 -9.42 -30.85
CA PHE A 199 18.07 -10.10 -31.84
C PHE A 199 17.39 -9.97 -33.20
N THR A 200 18.14 -9.73 -34.27
CA THR A 200 17.61 -9.70 -35.63
C THR A 200 18.61 -10.19 -36.66
N ASP A 201 18.10 -10.90 -37.67
CA ASP A 201 18.82 -11.36 -38.87
C ASP A 201 18.52 -10.47 -40.10
N GLY A 202 17.83 -9.35 -39.89
CA GLY A 202 17.40 -8.40 -40.90
C GLY A 202 16.06 -8.73 -41.57
N ILE A 203 15.48 -9.90 -41.28
CA ILE A 203 14.19 -10.36 -41.82
C ILE A 203 13.19 -10.57 -40.68
N SER A 204 13.66 -11.15 -39.58
CA SER A 204 12.90 -11.48 -38.39
C SER A 204 13.59 -10.91 -37.15
N PHE A 205 12.85 -10.87 -36.03
CA PHE A 205 13.42 -10.50 -34.74
C PHE A 205 12.89 -11.40 -33.63
N LYS A 206 13.65 -11.47 -32.54
CA LYS A 206 13.22 -12.04 -31.25
C LYS A 206 13.53 -11.02 -30.17
N ARG A 207 12.47 -10.42 -29.60
CA ARG A 207 12.58 -9.39 -28.56
C ARG A 207 13.05 -10.00 -27.23
N MET A 208 13.97 -9.31 -26.57
CA MET A 208 14.45 -9.60 -25.23
C MET A 208 13.48 -9.00 -24.18
N PRO A 209 13.49 -9.47 -22.93
CA PRO A 209 12.71 -8.87 -21.85
C PRO A 209 12.95 -7.36 -21.75
N LEU A 210 11.88 -6.59 -21.56
CA LEU A 210 11.99 -5.14 -21.43
C LEU A 210 12.82 -4.78 -20.19
N GLY A 211 13.67 -3.78 -20.34
CA GLY A 211 14.48 -3.23 -19.25
C GLY A 211 14.12 -1.78 -18.95
N LYS A 212 14.55 -1.31 -17.78
CA LYS A 212 14.55 0.13 -17.46
C LYS A 212 15.94 0.55 -17.01
N ASP A 213 16.61 1.36 -17.82
CA ASP A 213 17.89 1.98 -17.49
C ASP A 213 17.71 3.27 -16.68
N HIS A 214 18.54 3.46 -15.67
CA HIS A 214 18.54 4.60 -14.78
C HIS A 214 19.72 5.53 -15.13
N LYS A 215 19.48 6.47 -16.04
CA LYS A 215 20.51 7.32 -16.65
C LYS A 215 21.11 8.38 -15.71
N ARG A 216 20.41 8.78 -14.66
CA ARG A 216 20.83 9.90 -13.78
C ARG A 216 21.79 9.44 -12.69
N LEU A 217 22.79 10.29 -12.39
CA LEU A 217 23.90 9.95 -11.50
C LEU A 217 23.45 9.67 -10.05
N LEU A 218 22.54 10.50 -9.53
CA LEU A 218 22.13 10.48 -8.13
C LEU A 218 20.78 9.78 -7.96
N GLU A 219 20.49 9.39 -6.72
CA GLU A 219 19.17 8.86 -6.35
C GLU A 219 18.07 9.88 -6.67
N SER A 220 16.85 9.37 -6.82
CA SER A 220 15.68 10.17 -7.20
C SER A 220 15.82 10.86 -8.57
N ASP A 221 16.48 10.19 -9.52
CA ASP A 221 16.86 10.68 -10.87
C ASP A 221 17.40 12.13 -10.90
N LEU A 222 18.17 12.48 -9.86
CA LEU A 222 18.87 13.76 -9.77
C LEU A 222 20.27 13.70 -10.39
N GLY A 223 20.85 14.88 -10.64
CA GLY A 223 22.21 15.01 -11.17
C GLY A 223 22.32 14.89 -12.70
N PRO A 224 23.55 14.88 -13.23
CA PRO A 224 23.79 14.84 -14.67
C PRO A 224 23.36 13.52 -15.31
N ASN A 225 23.05 13.55 -16.61
CA ASN A 225 22.89 12.34 -17.41
C ASN A 225 24.22 11.59 -17.52
N THR A 226 24.14 10.27 -17.45
CA THR A 226 25.26 9.35 -17.53
C THR A 226 24.99 8.30 -18.61
N GLY A 227 25.87 7.31 -18.77
CA GLY A 227 25.61 6.17 -19.64
C GLY A 227 24.66 5.13 -19.03
N GLY A 228 24.13 5.35 -17.82
CA GLY A 228 23.33 4.40 -17.05
C GLY A 228 24.03 4.01 -15.75
N MET A 229 23.37 4.28 -14.61
CA MET A 229 23.81 3.95 -13.25
C MET A 229 23.22 2.65 -12.70
N GLY A 230 22.35 2.01 -13.48
CA GLY A 230 21.79 0.71 -13.15
C GLY A 230 20.59 0.41 -14.01
N VAL A 231 20.21 -0.86 -14.07
CA VAL A 231 19.15 -1.34 -14.93
C VAL A 231 18.41 -2.49 -14.24
N VAL A 232 17.12 -2.61 -14.51
CA VAL A 232 16.30 -3.73 -14.05
C VAL A 232 15.57 -4.38 -15.21
N ALA A 233 15.37 -5.69 -15.11
CA ALA A 233 14.61 -6.49 -16.07
C ALA A 233 14.06 -7.78 -15.41
N PRO A 234 12.92 -8.32 -15.86
CA PRO A 234 11.98 -7.71 -16.80
C PRO A 234 11.22 -6.53 -16.18
N VAL A 235 10.81 -5.59 -17.01
CA VAL A 235 9.84 -4.53 -16.67
C VAL A 235 8.53 -4.81 -17.41
N SER A 236 7.41 -4.62 -16.72
CA SER A 236 6.08 -4.80 -17.31
C SER A 236 5.53 -3.48 -17.85
N VAL A 237 4.88 -3.53 -19.00
CA VAL A 237 4.11 -2.43 -19.60
C VAL A 237 2.69 -2.92 -19.88
N PRO A 238 1.71 -2.03 -20.09
CA PRO A 238 0.38 -2.44 -20.53
C PRO A 238 0.44 -3.33 -21.78
N LYS A 239 -0.40 -4.37 -21.87
CA LYS A 239 -0.38 -5.34 -22.98
C LYS A 239 -0.44 -4.69 -24.36
N GLU A 240 -1.21 -3.61 -24.48
CA GLU A 240 -1.33 -2.86 -25.73
C GLU A 240 -0.05 -2.10 -26.08
N VAL A 241 0.65 -1.55 -25.08
CA VAL A 241 1.98 -0.93 -25.27
C VAL A 241 2.99 -1.99 -25.70
N ASP A 242 3.00 -3.16 -25.08
CA ASP A 242 3.91 -4.27 -25.42
C ASP A 242 3.72 -4.71 -26.88
N ARG A 243 2.46 -4.84 -27.32
CA ARG A 243 2.08 -5.14 -28.70
C ARG A 243 2.56 -4.06 -29.69
N GLN A 244 2.40 -2.77 -29.32
CA GLN A 244 2.86 -1.65 -30.15
C GLN A 244 4.39 -1.61 -30.28
N ILE A 245 5.14 -2.02 -29.24
CA ILE A 245 6.61 -2.14 -29.33
C ILE A 245 7.00 -3.17 -30.40
N ASP A 246 6.34 -4.32 -30.45
CA ASP A 246 6.60 -5.35 -31.48
C ASP A 246 6.29 -4.83 -32.89
N GLU A 247 5.18 -4.11 -33.09
CA GLU A 247 4.85 -3.49 -34.38
C GLU A 247 5.92 -2.48 -34.85
N ILE A 248 6.57 -1.77 -33.92
CA ILE A 248 7.63 -0.82 -34.24
C ILE A 248 8.88 -1.56 -34.72
N PHE A 249 9.24 -2.69 -34.11
CA PHE A 249 10.33 -3.54 -34.60
C PHE A 249 10.04 -4.09 -36.00
N GLU A 250 8.83 -4.59 -36.24
CA GLU A 250 8.42 -5.09 -37.56
C GLU A 250 8.53 -4.01 -38.65
N LYS A 251 8.01 -2.81 -38.39
CA LYS A 251 8.11 -1.67 -39.32
C LYS A 251 9.55 -1.21 -39.54
N THR A 252 10.38 -1.29 -38.50
CA THR A 252 11.81 -0.94 -38.61
C THR A 252 12.54 -1.90 -39.54
N LEU A 253 12.35 -3.22 -39.37
CA LEU A 253 12.96 -4.21 -40.27
C LEU A 253 12.46 -4.07 -41.70
N LYS A 254 11.15 -3.81 -41.88
CA LYS A 254 10.60 -3.51 -43.19
C LYS A 254 11.28 -2.30 -43.85
N GLY A 255 11.46 -1.20 -43.11
CA GLY A 255 12.11 -0.02 -43.67
C GLY A 255 13.60 -0.22 -43.98
N LEU A 256 14.31 -1.03 -43.20
CA LEU A 256 15.67 -1.44 -43.51
C LEU A 256 15.72 -2.27 -44.80
N ALA A 257 14.81 -3.23 -44.95
CA ALA A 257 14.69 -4.05 -46.15
C ALA A 257 14.34 -3.23 -47.41
N ASP A 258 13.39 -2.29 -47.30
CA ASP A 258 12.98 -1.38 -48.38
C ASP A 258 14.15 -0.50 -48.85
N ARG A 259 15.02 -0.08 -47.93
CA ARG A 259 16.27 0.65 -48.24
C ARG A 259 17.44 -0.25 -48.63
N LYS A 260 17.24 -1.57 -48.72
CA LYS A 260 18.27 -2.58 -49.01
C LYS A 260 19.44 -2.56 -48.01
N ILE A 261 19.17 -2.14 -46.78
CA ILE A 261 20.15 -2.10 -45.70
C ILE A 261 20.14 -3.47 -45.02
N LYS A 262 21.23 -4.23 -45.18
CA LYS A 262 21.41 -5.49 -44.49
C LYS A 262 21.74 -5.24 -43.02
N TYR A 263 21.03 -5.91 -42.13
CA TYR A 263 21.19 -5.76 -40.70
C TYR A 263 21.27 -7.14 -40.06
N CYS A 264 22.31 -7.41 -39.28
CA CYS A 264 22.46 -8.63 -38.48
C CYS A 264 23.05 -8.23 -37.14
N GLY A 265 22.41 -8.57 -36.03
CA GLY A 265 22.90 -8.16 -34.72
C GLY A 265 21.79 -7.90 -33.72
N VAL A 266 22.01 -6.87 -32.91
CA VAL A 266 21.03 -6.36 -31.96
C VAL A 266 20.51 -5.02 -32.45
N LEU A 267 19.19 -4.86 -32.40
CA LEU A 267 18.53 -3.57 -32.52
C LEU A 267 17.99 -3.18 -31.14
N TYR A 268 18.50 -2.09 -30.61
CA TYR A 268 18.04 -1.47 -29.37
C TYR A 268 17.11 -0.33 -29.71
N ALA A 269 15.95 -0.26 -29.06
CA ALA A 269 15.00 0.83 -29.16
C ALA A 269 14.72 1.38 -27.75
N GLY A 270 15.01 2.66 -27.54
CA GLY A 270 14.63 3.37 -26.32
C GLY A 270 13.25 4.00 -26.50
N PHE A 271 12.31 3.72 -25.61
CA PHE A 271 10.95 4.25 -25.66
C PHE A 271 10.66 5.17 -24.48
N MET A 272 9.88 6.21 -24.72
CA MET A 272 9.10 6.91 -23.71
C MET A 272 7.65 6.46 -23.82
N ILE A 273 7.07 5.93 -22.74
CA ILE A 273 5.64 5.59 -22.72
C ILE A 273 4.85 6.82 -22.29
N VAL A 274 4.04 7.37 -23.20
CA VAL A 274 3.21 8.55 -23.00
C VAL A 274 1.76 8.17 -23.31
N ASP A 275 0.84 8.39 -22.38
CA ASP A 275 -0.59 8.10 -22.56
C ASP A 275 -0.88 6.71 -23.14
N GLN A 276 -0.25 5.66 -22.59
CA GLN A 276 -0.38 4.27 -23.05
C GLN A 276 0.09 4.03 -24.51
N LYS A 277 1.02 4.86 -25.01
CA LYS A 277 1.65 4.70 -26.32
C LYS A 277 3.19 4.73 -26.19
N PRO A 278 3.93 3.79 -26.81
CA PRO A 278 5.38 3.86 -26.88
C PRO A 278 5.82 4.84 -27.99
N LEU A 279 6.52 5.90 -27.59
CA LEU A 279 7.18 6.84 -28.49
C LEU A 279 8.68 6.57 -28.50
N LEU A 280 9.22 6.29 -29.69
CA LEU A 280 10.62 5.94 -29.90
C LEU A 280 11.51 7.17 -29.72
N LEU A 281 12.48 7.10 -28.81
CA LEU A 281 13.45 8.16 -28.50
C LEU A 281 14.70 8.06 -29.38
N GLU A 282 15.23 6.84 -29.52
CA GLU A 282 16.49 6.55 -30.23
C GLU A 282 16.61 5.06 -30.56
N PHE A 283 17.47 4.76 -31.54
CA PHE A 283 17.98 3.42 -31.80
C PHE A 283 19.45 3.32 -31.40
N ASN A 284 19.86 2.18 -30.84
CA ASN A 284 21.26 1.76 -30.81
C ASN A 284 21.43 0.49 -31.63
N CYS A 285 22.57 0.36 -32.29
CA CYS A 285 22.85 -0.69 -33.26
C CYS A 285 23.68 -1.84 -32.70
N ARG A 286 23.58 -2.01 -31.38
CA ARG A 286 24.42 -2.87 -30.56
C ARG A 286 23.67 -3.22 -29.29
N PHE A 287 24.24 -4.16 -28.56
CA PHE A 287 23.88 -4.44 -27.18
C PHE A 287 24.02 -3.17 -26.29
N GLY A 288 23.07 -2.98 -25.35
CA GLY A 288 23.08 -1.87 -24.39
C GLY A 288 24.15 -2.02 -23.30
N ASP A 289 24.47 -0.95 -22.57
CA ASP A 289 25.40 -0.98 -21.44
C ASP A 289 24.92 0.04 -20.38
N PRO A 290 24.29 -0.40 -19.26
CA PRO A 290 24.48 -1.71 -18.63
C PRO A 290 23.38 -2.76 -18.88
N GLU A 291 22.46 -2.57 -19.85
CA GLU A 291 21.33 -3.47 -20.09
C GLU A 291 21.78 -4.91 -20.38
N THR A 292 22.88 -5.09 -21.09
CA THR A 292 23.40 -6.42 -21.42
C THR A 292 23.76 -7.23 -20.18
N GLN A 293 24.28 -6.57 -19.14
CA GLN A 293 24.67 -7.22 -17.90
C GLN A 293 23.48 -7.90 -17.22
N VAL A 294 22.27 -7.33 -17.30
CA VAL A 294 21.08 -7.93 -16.70
C VAL A 294 20.38 -8.90 -17.64
N LEU A 295 20.35 -8.59 -18.93
CA LEU A 295 19.75 -9.49 -19.94
C LEU A 295 20.51 -10.82 -20.03
N MET A 296 21.84 -10.79 -19.97
CA MET A 296 22.63 -12.03 -19.97
C MET A 296 22.39 -12.89 -18.72
N ARG A 297 21.94 -12.31 -17.61
CA ARG A 297 21.55 -13.05 -16.40
C ARG A 297 20.18 -13.72 -16.53
N LEU A 298 19.31 -13.18 -17.38
CA LEU A 298 17.97 -13.74 -17.66
C LEU A 298 17.97 -14.73 -18.83
N LEU A 299 18.92 -14.64 -19.75
CA LEU A 299 18.96 -15.52 -20.93
C LEU A 299 19.28 -16.95 -20.50
N GLU A 300 18.37 -17.89 -20.75
CA GLU A 300 18.57 -19.32 -20.49
C GLU A 300 19.16 -20.03 -21.72
N SER A 301 18.70 -19.65 -22.91
CA SER A 301 19.20 -20.19 -24.18
C SER A 301 20.69 -19.88 -24.43
N ASP A 302 21.30 -20.68 -25.30
CA ASP A 302 22.69 -20.50 -25.72
C ASP A 302 22.84 -19.27 -26.63
N LEU A 303 23.61 -18.27 -26.16
CA LEU A 303 23.88 -17.03 -26.91
C LEU A 303 24.60 -17.30 -28.25
N PHE A 304 25.49 -18.28 -28.31
CA PHE A 304 26.20 -18.61 -29.54
C PHE A 304 25.25 -19.17 -30.61
N GLU A 305 24.27 -19.99 -30.21
CA GLU A 305 23.25 -20.50 -31.13
C GLU A 305 22.36 -19.39 -31.68
N ILE A 306 21.99 -18.43 -30.84
CA ILE A 306 21.19 -17.27 -31.25
C ILE A 306 21.97 -16.40 -32.25
N ILE A 307 23.26 -16.17 -32.00
CA ILE A 307 24.12 -15.43 -32.92
C ILE A 307 24.29 -16.17 -34.24
N SER A 308 24.53 -17.49 -34.17
CA SER A 308 24.61 -18.34 -35.35
C SER A 308 23.31 -18.30 -36.16
N SER A 309 22.13 -18.32 -35.52
CA SER A 309 20.85 -18.22 -36.22
C SER A 309 20.62 -16.84 -36.83
N CYS A 310 21.13 -15.77 -36.20
CA CYS A 310 21.11 -14.43 -36.80
C CYS A 310 21.95 -14.36 -38.08
N VAL A 311 23.19 -14.85 -38.02
CA VAL A 311 24.11 -14.83 -39.17
C VAL A 311 23.61 -15.71 -40.31
N ASN A 312 22.97 -16.84 -39.98
CA ASN A 312 22.42 -17.79 -40.96
C ASN A 312 20.98 -17.48 -41.39
N GLN A 313 20.37 -16.37 -40.91
CA GLN A 313 18.98 -15.98 -41.19
C GLN A 313 17.93 -17.07 -40.88
N THR A 314 18.12 -17.77 -39.76
CA THR A 314 17.21 -18.80 -39.24
C THR A 314 16.62 -18.42 -37.87
N LEU A 315 16.71 -17.15 -37.48
CA LEU A 315 16.30 -16.66 -36.16
C LEU A 315 14.81 -16.88 -35.88
N ASN A 316 13.95 -16.80 -36.89
CA ASN A 316 12.52 -17.08 -36.76
C ASN A 316 12.22 -18.46 -36.14
N THR A 317 13.03 -19.48 -36.48
CA THR A 317 12.94 -20.86 -35.97
C THR A 317 13.74 -21.11 -34.69
N CYS A 318 14.45 -20.09 -34.18
CA CYS A 318 15.21 -20.18 -32.95
C CYS A 318 14.31 -19.89 -31.75
N ASP A 319 14.17 -20.89 -30.86
CA ASP A 319 13.45 -20.74 -29.60
C ASP A 319 14.37 -20.15 -28.53
N ILE A 320 13.99 -18.98 -28.01
CA ILE A 320 14.77 -18.24 -27.02
C ILE A 320 14.00 -18.20 -25.70
N ASN A 321 14.53 -18.89 -24.70
CA ASN A 321 13.97 -18.97 -23.36
C ASN A 321 14.65 -17.96 -22.44
N TRP A 322 13.82 -17.31 -21.62
CA TRP A 322 14.22 -16.32 -20.64
C TRP A 322 13.69 -16.72 -19.26
N SER A 323 14.50 -16.50 -18.24
CA SER A 323 14.10 -16.72 -16.86
C SER A 323 12.93 -15.81 -16.47
N THR A 324 12.00 -16.34 -15.69
CA THR A 324 10.87 -15.58 -15.12
C THR A 324 11.25 -14.75 -13.89
N LYS A 325 12.51 -14.86 -13.44
CA LYS A 325 13.06 -14.12 -12.30
C LYS A 325 13.31 -12.65 -12.65
N SER A 326 13.52 -11.84 -11.62
CA SER A 326 13.92 -10.44 -11.74
C SER A 326 15.43 -10.28 -11.52
N VAL A 327 16.04 -9.36 -12.27
CA VAL A 327 17.42 -8.93 -12.09
C VAL A 327 17.48 -7.44 -11.81
N CYS A 328 18.32 -7.07 -10.83
CA CYS A 328 18.75 -5.71 -10.60
C CYS A 328 20.26 -5.59 -10.84
N GLY A 329 20.66 -4.64 -11.69
CA GLY A 329 22.06 -4.29 -11.98
C GLY A 329 22.38 -2.90 -11.45
N VAL A 330 23.32 -2.79 -10.51
CA VAL A 330 23.76 -1.54 -9.89
C VAL A 330 25.17 -1.19 -10.37
N VAL A 331 25.34 -0.02 -10.98
CA VAL A 331 26.66 0.44 -11.43
C VAL A 331 27.40 1.14 -10.29
N LEU A 332 28.64 0.70 -10.06
CA LEU A 332 29.62 1.40 -9.24
C LEU A 332 30.46 2.32 -10.13
N ALA A 333 30.38 3.62 -9.93
CA ALA A 333 31.12 4.62 -10.68
C ALA A 333 32.21 5.29 -9.83
N SER A 334 33.19 5.89 -10.48
CA SER A 334 34.23 6.72 -9.86
C SER A 334 33.70 8.09 -9.46
N GLY A 335 34.31 8.74 -8.46
CA GLY A 335 33.73 9.91 -7.80
C GLY A 335 33.57 11.15 -8.69
N ASN A 336 34.40 11.28 -9.72
CA ASN A 336 34.32 12.40 -10.68
C ASN A 336 33.44 12.11 -11.91
N TYR A 337 32.83 10.92 -11.99
CA TYR A 337 31.90 10.57 -13.06
C TYR A 337 30.61 11.41 -12.98
N PRO A 338 30.04 11.91 -14.10
CA PRO A 338 30.40 11.67 -15.50
C PRO A 338 31.44 12.62 -16.12
N LYS A 339 32.01 13.56 -15.35
CA LYS A 339 32.98 14.55 -15.85
C LYS A 339 34.28 13.88 -16.28
N SER A 340 34.87 13.04 -15.43
CA SER A 340 36.06 12.26 -15.74
C SER A 340 35.96 10.86 -15.12
N GLY A 341 36.83 9.95 -15.59
CA GLY A 341 37.03 8.65 -14.94
C GLY A 341 38.12 8.71 -13.87
N ASP A 342 38.27 7.59 -13.17
CA ASP A 342 39.39 7.31 -12.27
C ASP A 342 40.31 6.24 -12.87
N LYS A 343 41.61 6.34 -12.60
CA LYS A 343 42.63 5.42 -13.10
C LYS A 343 43.62 5.07 -11.99
N GLY A 344 43.68 3.79 -11.63
CA GLY A 344 44.71 3.25 -10.75
C GLY A 344 44.30 3.06 -9.29
N SER A 345 43.07 3.41 -8.88
CA SER A 345 42.61 3.12 -7.52
C SER A 345 42.38 1.61 -7.34
N PRO A 346 42.97 0.99 -6.31
CA PRO A 346 42.72 -0.41 -5.98
C PRO A 346 41.23 -0.70 -5.74
N ILE A 347 40.74 -1.82 -6.27
CA ILE A 347 39.40 -2.33 -5.99
C ILE A 347 39.51 -3.58 -5.13
N THR A 348 38.81 -3.60 -4.00
CA THR A 348 38.80 -4.72 -3.03
C THR A 348 37.39 -5.23 -2.79
N GLU A 349 37.30 -6.41 -2.16
CA GLU A 349 36.02 -7.04 -1.77
C GLU A 349 35.06 -7.36 -2.94
N ILE A 350 35.60 -7.64 -4.14
CA ILE A 350 34.79 -8.18 -5.24
C ILE A 350 34.50 -9.65 -4.93
N PRO A 351 33.23 -10.04 -4.70
CA PRO A 351 32.91 -11.43 -4.41
C PRO A 351 33.07 -12.31 -5.66
N SER A 352 33.37 -13.59 -5.44
CA SER A 352 33.28 -14.60 -6.49
C SER A 352 31.85 -14.71 -7.03
N PRO A 353 31.65 -14.95 -8.33
CA PRO A 353 30.31 -15.10 -8.90
C PRO A 353 29.62 -16.36 -8.36
N ASP A 354 28.32 -16.27 -8.12
CA ASP A 354 27.44 -17.37 -7.74
C ASP A 354 26.13 -17.35 -8.58
N SER A 355 25.18 -18.24 -8.28
CA SER A 355 23.90 -18.32 -9.02
C SER A 355 23.04 -17.06 -8.90
N THR A 356 23.14 -16.35 -7.78
CA THR A 356 22.40 -15.13 -7.45
C THR A 356 23.16 -13.92 -7.95
N ASN A 357 24.46 -13.82 -7.71
CA ASN A 357 25.24 -12.59 -7.81
C ASN A 357 26.41 -12.73 -8.79
N VAL A 358 26.52 -11.78 -9.72
CA VAL A 358 27.65 -11.66 -10.64
C VAL A 358 28.04 -10.19 -10.76
N VAL A 359 29.32 -9.89 -10.58
CA VAL A 359 29.88 -8.53 -10.74
C VAL A 359 30.57 -8.45 -12.10
N PHE A 360 30.04 -7.62 -13.00
CA PHE A 360 30.64 -7.40 -14.31
C PHE A 360 31.62 -6.22 -14.28
N HIS A 361 32.77 -6.42 -14.89
CA HIS A 361 33.84 -5.42 -15.00
C HIS A 361 33.63 -4.52 -16.21
N ALA A 362 33.69 -3.21 -16.01
CA ALA A 362 33.66 -2.21 -17.07
C ALA A 362 35.01 -1.47 -17.10
N GLY A 363 35.09 -0.25 -16.54
CA GLY A 363 36.31 0.53 -16.43
C GLY A 363 37.26 0.00 -15.36
N THR A 364 37.82 -1.19 -15.56
CA THR A 364 38.86 -1.78 -14.69
C THR A 364 40.10 -2.15 -15.49
N SER A 365 41.26 -2.17 -14.85
CA SER A 365 42.50 -2.75 -15.38
C SER A 365 43.15 -3.66 -14.33
N VAL A 366 44.27 -4.29 -14.67
CA VAL A 366 45.10 -5.07 -13.73
C VAL A 366 46.50 -4.48 -13.72
N ILE A 367 46.98 -4.09 -12.54
CA ILE A 367 48.36 -3.64 -12.29
C ILE A 367 48.90 -4.51 -11.16
N ASN A 368 50.05 -5.16 -11.36
CA ASN A 368 50.68 -6.03 -10.35
C ASN A 368 49.72 -7.08 -9.76
N SER A 369 48.92 -7.75 -10.60
CA SER A 369 47.90 -8.74 -10.21
C SER A 369 46.74 -8.18 -9.36
N GLN A 370 46.67 -6.86 -9.14
CA GLN A 370 45.57 -6.20 -8.44
C GLN A 370 44.64 -5.52 -9.44
N ILE A 371 43.33 -5.68 -9.23
CA ILE A 371 42.32 -5.00 -10.04
C ILE A 371 42.25 -3.53 -9.61
N VAL A 372 42.34 -2.63 -10.57
CA VAL A 372 42.30 -1.18 -10.37
C VAL A 372 41.22 -0.53 -11.23
N THR A 373 40.76 0.66 -10.85
CA THR A 373 39.89 1.50 -11.66
C THR A 373 40.58 1.94 -12.96
N ASN A 374 39.83 2.06 -14.05
CA ASN A 374 40.28 2.57 -15.34
C ASN A 374 39.09 3.11 -16.16
N GLY A 375 38.29 4.01 -15.59
CA GLY A 375 37.12 4.56 -16.29
C GLY A 375 36.13 5.32 -15.41
N GLY A 376 34.99 5.64 -16.01
CA GLY A 376 33.86 6.28 -15.32
C GLY A 376 33.03 5.27 -14.53
N ARG A 377 32.34 4.39 -15.26
CA ARG A 377 31.65 3.22 -14.70
C ARG A 377 32.65 2.10 -14.51
N ILE A 378 32.83 1.65 -13.28
CA ILE A 378 33.89 0.72 -12.89
C ILE A 378 33.37 -0.72 -12.92
N LEU A 379 32.27 -0.98 -12.20
CA LEU A 379 31.66 -2.30 -12.07
C LEU A 379 30.14 -2.21 -12.23
N CYS A 380 29.49 -3.31 -12.61
CA CYS A 380 28.04 -3.49 -12.55
C CYS A 380 27.72 -4.74 -11.73
N VAL A 381 27.16 -4.55 -10.53
CA VAL A 381 26.75 -5.62 -9.62
C VAL A 381 25.37 -6.10 -10.04
N THR A 382 25.22 -7.36 -10.42
CA THR A 382 23.94 -7.93 -10.83
C THR A 382 23.48 -9.02 -9.87
N SER A 383 22.23 -8.95 -9.44
CA SER A 383 21.61 -9.95 -8.58
C SER A 383 20.29 -10.43 -9.15
N LEU A 384 20.10 -11.75 -9.20
CA LEU A 384 18.92 -12.46 -9.68
C LEU A 384 18.09 -12.93 -8.49
N ALA A 385 16.78 -12.67 -8.47
CA ALA A 385 15.87 -13.14 -7.42
C ALA A 385 14.44 -13.32 -7.95
N ASP A 386 13.56 -13.89 -7.14
CA ASP A 386 12.17 -14.16 -7.56
C ASP A 386 11.34 -12.86 -7.64
N THR A 387 11.73 -11.82 -6.88
CA THR A 387 11.14 -10.47 -6.97
C THR A 387 12.19 -9.40 -7.25
N LEU A 388 11.77 -8.30 -7.86
CA LEU A 388 12.65 -7.16 -8.10
C LEU A 388 13.15 -6.51 -6.79
N HIS A 389 12.33 -6.55 -5.74
CA HIS A 389 12.71 -6.04 -4.43
C HIS A 389 13.92 -6.80 -3.86
N ASP A 390 13.86 -8.14 -3.87
CA ASP A 390 14.94 -8.99 -3.34
C ASP A 390 16.21 -8.88 -4.19
N ALA A 391 16.06 -8.82 -5.52
CA ALA A 391 17.17 -8.61 -6.44
C ALA A 391 17.90 -7.30 -6.14
N ARG A 392 17.17 -6.22 -5.85
CA ARG A 392 17.75 -4.92 -5.47
C ARG A 392 18.46 -4.97 -4.12
N GLU A 393 17.86 -5.59 -3.09
CA GLU A 393 18.49 -5.71 -1.77
C GLU A 393 19.81 -6.48 -1.85
N HIS A 394 19.85 -7.58 -2.60
CA HIS A 394 21.08 -8.34 -2.84
C HIS A 394 22.15 -7.52 -3.57
N ALA A 395 21.77 -6.82 -4.65
CA ALA A 395 22.70 -6.00 -5.43
C ALA A 395 23.27 -4.86 -4.59
N ASN A 396 22.42 -4.18 -3.80
CA ASN A 396 22.82 -3.09 -2.91
C ASN A 396 23.80 -3.56 -1.82
N LYS A 397 23.56 -4.73 -1.22
CA LYS A 397 24.46 -5.30 -0.21
C LYS A 397 25.87 -5.54 -0.76
N ILE A 398 25.98 -6.09 -1.98
CA ILE A 398 27.28 -6.32 -2.63
C ILE A 398 27.93 -5.01 -3.06
N ALA A 399 27.16 -4.10 -3.67
CA ALA A 399 27.62 -2.76 -4.05
C ALA A 399 28.20 -1.98 -2.86
N GLN A 400 27.61 -2.13 -1.68
CA GLN A 400 28.07 -1.50 -0.45
C GLN A 400 29.39 -2.08 0.05
N ASN A 401 29.62 -3.39 -0.11
CA ASN A 401 30.81 -4.10 0.35
C ASN A 401 32.06 -3.84 -0.51
N ILE A 402 31.94 -3.80 -1.84
CA ILE A 402 33.06 -3.56 -2.76
C ILE A 402 33.67 -2.18 -2.47
N GLN A 403 35.00 -2.05 -2.34
CA GLN A 403 35.63 -0.75 -2.03
C GLN A 403 36.59 -0.30 -3.13
N PHE A 404 36.56 1.00 -3.43
CA PHE A 404 37.61 1.74 -4.14
C PHE A 404 37.44 3.25 -3.88
N THR A 405 38.50 4.02 -4.08
CA THR A 405 38.51 5.47 -3.81
C THR A 405 37.45 6.20 -4.63
N GLY A 406 36.61 6.99 -3.95
CA GLY A 406 35.57 7.79 -4.61
C GLY A 406 34.39 6.99 -5.17
N LYS A 407 34.18 5.74 -4.74
CA LYS A 407 33.01 4.93 -5.14
C LYS A 407 31.70 5.69 -4.93
N GLN A 408 30.88 5.74 -5.98
CA GLN A 408 29.48 6.19 -5.91
C GLN A 408 28.56 5.20 -6.64
N PHE A 409 27.35 5.02 -6.11
CA PHE A 409 26.29 4.20 -6.70
C PHE A 409 24.93 4.62 -6.15
N ARG A 410 23.86 4.16 -6.80
CA ARG A 410 22.47 4.43 -6.42
C ARG A 410 21.86 3.22 -5.73
N LYS A 411 21.14 3.41 -4.62
CA LYS A 411 20.42 2.33 -3.92
C LYS A 411 18.99 2.15 -4.44
N ASP A 412 18.48 3.14 -5.17
CA ASP A 412 17.10 3.22 -5.68
C ASP A 412 16.92 2.64 -7.09
N ILE A 413 17.92 1.94 -7.65
CA ILE A 413 17.80 1.27 -8.96
C ILE A 413 16.63 0.28 -8.93
N GLY A 414 15.71 0.39 -9.88
CA GLY A 414 14.48 -0.40 -9.91
C GLY A 414 13.42 -0.02 -8.90
N LYS A 415 13.65 1.01 -8.07
CA LYS A 415 12.59 1.59 -7.26
C LYS A 415 11.74 2.45 -8.18
N THR A 416 10.43 2.33 -8.11
CA THR A 416 9.54 3.31 -8.75
C THR A 416 9.84 4.64 -8.09
N ILE A 417 10.35 5.59 -8.88
CA ILE A 417 10.55 6.94 -8.42
C ILE A 417 9.47 7.79 -9.07
N ASP A 418 8.62 8.40 -8.25
CA ASP A 418 7.65 9.38 -8.69
C ASP A 418 8.40 10.67 -9.05
N ILE A 419 8.91 10.75 -10.28
CA ILE A 419 9.67 11.90 -10.80
C ILE A 419 9.04 12.41 -12.08
N GLY A 420 7.94 13.10 -11.90
CA GLY A 420 7.66 14.33 -12.64
C GLY A 420 7.18 15.32 -11.59
N THR A 421 7.20 16.62 -11.87
CA THR A 421 6.12 17.44 -11.28
C THR A 421 4.84 16.75 -11.78
N PRO A 422 4.08 16.03 -10.95
CA PRO A 422 3.12 15.09 -11.49
C PRO A 422 2.14 15.86 -12.37
N SER A 423 2.01 15.46 -13.63
CA SER A 423 0.68 15.60 -14.21
C SER A 423 -0.18 14.66 -13.36
N LEU A 424 -1.17 15.23 -12.67
CA LEU A 424 -2.11 14.43 -11.91
C LEU A 424 -2.83 13.52 -12.89
N SER A 425 -2.47 12.24 -12.91
CA SER A 425 -3.35 11.22 -13.46
C SER A 425 -4.30 10.78 -12.36
N TYR A 426 -5.51 10.37 -12.72
CA TYR A 426 -6.43 9.82 -11.73
C TYR A 426 -5.83 8.58 -11.02
N GLY A 427 -5.07 7.77 -11.77
CA GLY A 427 -4.22 6.68 -11.24
C GLY A 427 -3.22 7.14 -10.19
N SER A 428 -2.55 8.28 -10.39
CA SER A 428 -1.62 8.83 -9.40
C SER A 428 -2.29 9.34 -8.12
N SER A 429 -3.59 9.65 -8.19
CA SER A 429 -4.36 9.93 -6.97
C SER A 429 -4.58 8.66 -6.15
N GLY A 430 -4.37 7.48 -6.74
CA GLY A 430 -4.63 6.17 -6.16
C GLY A 430 -5.87 5.49 -6.75
N VAL A 431 -6.42 5.99 -7.88
CA VAL A 431 -7.64 5.43 -8.49
C VAL A 431 -7.38 4.67 -9.79
N ASN A 432 -7.62 3.37 -9.82
CA ASN A 432 -7.40 2.48 -10.95
C ASN A 432 -8.69 2.22 -11.75
N ILE A 433 -8.89 3.00 -12.82
CA ILE A 433 -10.06 2.88 -13.72
C ILE A 433 -10.14 1.50 -14.38
N ASP A 434 -9.01 0.93 -14.80
CA ASP A 434 -9.00 -0.36 -15.52
C ASP A 434 -9.43 -1.52 -14.61
N GLU A 435 -8.96 -1.52 -13.36
CA GLU A 435 -9.42 -2.47 -12.33
C GLU A 435 -10.91 -2.29 -12.01
N GLY A 436 -11.38 -1.05 -11.93
CA GLY A 436 -12.82 -0.75 -11.75
C GLY A 436 -13.67 -1.26 -12.91
N ASN A 437 -13.25 -1.03 -14.15
CA ASN A 437 -13.96 -1.52 -15.35
C ASN A 437 -14.00 -3.05 -15.40
N GLN A 438 -12.88 -3.71 -15.11
CA GLN A 438 -12.83 -5.18 -15.07
C GLN A 438 -13.71 -5.73 -13.94
N PHE A 439 -13.73 -5.08 -12.78
CA PHE A 439 -14.60 -5.46 -11.67
C PHE A 439 -16.09 -5.39 -12.07
N VAL A 440 -16.51 -4.35 -12.80
CA VAL A 440 -17.87 -4.25 -13.33
C VAL A 440 -18.20 -5.44 -14.26
N GLU A 441 -17.26 -5.88 -15.11
CA GLU A 441 -17.44 -7.09 -15.93
C GLU A 441 -17.60 -8.36 -15.08
N ASP A 442 -16.78 -8.51 -14.04
CA ASP A 442 -16.74 -9.70 -13.18
C ASP A 442 -18.09 -9.91 -12.43
N ILE A 443 -18.79 -8.82 -12.09
CA ILE A 443 -20.05 -8.88 -11.32
C ILE A 443 -21.32 -8.94 -12.18
N LYS A 444 -21.25 -8.80 -13.51
CA LYS A 444 -22.46 -8.78 -14.39
C LYS A 444 -23.37 -9.99 -14.19
N LEU A 445 -22.79 -11.18 -14.04
CA LEU A 445 -23.54 -12.41 -13.82
C LEU A 445 -24.22 -12.44 -12.44
N LEU A 446 -23.56 -11.89 -11.42
CA LEU A 446 -24.11 -11.75 -10.07
C LEU A 446 -25.28 -10.76 -10.04
N VAL A 447 -25.21 -9.66 -10.77
CA VAL A 447 -26.33 -8.71 -10.87
C VAL A 447 -27.50 -9.36 -11.59
N LYS A 448 -27.23 -10.03 -12.72
CA LYS A 448 -28.25 -10.66 -13.57
C LYS A 448 -29.11 -11.71 -12.84
N LYS A 449 -28.55 -12.46 -11.87
CA LYS A 449 -29.32 -13.46 -11.09
C LYS A 449 -30.38 -12.84 -10.17
N THR A 450 -30.32 -11.54 -9.90
CA THR A 450 -31.27 -10.83 -9.03
C THR A 450 -32.47 -10.24 -9.78
N LEU A 451 -32.43 -10.20 -11.12
CA LEU A 451 -33.42 -9.48 -11.92
C LEU A 451 -34.81 -10.12 -11.84
N LEU A 452 -35.79 -9.31 -11.46
CA LEU A 452 -37.21 -9.64 -11.34
C LEU A 452 -38.03 -8.87 -12.38
N PRO A 453 -39.26 -9.33 -12.70
CA PRO A 453 -40.15 -8.60 -13.60
C PRO A 453 -40.32 -7.13 -13.19
N GLY A 454 -40.21 -6.23 -14.17
CA GLY A 454 -40.32 -4.79 -13.97
C GLY A 454 -39.00 -4.07 -13.70
N ALA A 455 -37.94 -4.78 -13.29
CA ALA A 455 -36.61 -4.19 -13.15
C ALA A 455 -35.77 -4.41 -14.42
N ALA A 456 -35.29 -3.33 -15.02
CA ALA A 456 -34.38 -3.39 -16.16
C ALA A 456 -33.29 -2.32 -16.05
N GLN A 457 -32.03 -2.70 -16.25
CA GLN A 457 -30.92 -1.74 -16.36
C GLN A 457 -30.96 -1.01 -17.70
N ILE A 458 -30.77 0.31 -17.69
CA ILE A 458 -30.50 1.13 -18.89
C ILE A 458 -28.99 1.32 -19.01
N GLY A 459 -28.26 0.27 -19.40
CA GLY A 459 -26.80 0.36 -19.54
C GLY A 459 -26.11 0.88 -18.27
N GLY A 460 -25.06 1.69 -18.42
CA GLY A 460 -24.22 2.18 -17.32
C GLY A 460 -24.70 3.44 -16.59
N PHE A 461 -25.91 3.96 -16.84
CA PHE A 461 -26.36 5.24 -16.25
C PHE A 461 -27.46 5.12 -15.19
N GLY A 462 -28.17 3.99 -15.15
CA GLY A 462 -29.27 3.80 -14.20
C GLY A 462 -30.18 2.65 -14.60
N ALA A 463 -31.31 2.52 -13.89
CA ALA A 463 -32.29 1.46 -14.12
C ALA A 463 -33.72 2.00 -14.15
N VAL A 464 -34.59 1.28 -14.84
CA VAL A 464 -36.03 1.52 -14.91
C VAL A 464 -36.75 0.49 -14.05
N LEU A 465 -37.67 1.00 -13.25
CA LEU A 465 -38.63 0.20 -12.51
C LEU A 465 -40.03 0.42 -13.09
N ASP A 466 -40.52 -0.57 -13.83
CA ASP A 466 -41.88 -0.63 -14.35
C ASP A 466 -42.77 -1.32 -13.30
N LEU A 467 -43.44 -0.50 -12.48
CA LEU A 467 -44.29 -0.97 -11.38
C LEU A 467 -45.38 -1.93 -11.86
N LYS A 468 -45.97 -1.68 -13.04
CA LYS A 468 -46.99 -2.54 -13.60
C LYS A 468 -46.45 -3.93 -13.92
N LYS A 469 -45.26 -4.02 -14.52
CA LYS A 469 -44.58 -5.30 -14.76
C LYS A 469 -44.09 -5.97 -13.48
N ALA A 470 -43.78 -5.19 -12.44
CA ALA A 470 -43.48 -5.69 -11.11
C ALA A 470 -44.73 -6.20 -10.35
N GLY A 471 -45.91 -6.10 -10.96
CA GLY A 471 -47.18 -6.60 -10.41
C GLY A 471 -47.95 -5.57 -9.59
N PHE A 472 -47.57 -4.30 -9.65
CA PHE A 472 -48.21 -3.22 -8.91
C PHE A 472 -49.20 -2.39 -9.74
N SER A 473 -50.20 -1.83 -9.08
CA SER A 473 -51.13 -0.86 -9.64
C SER A 473 -50.47 0.50 -9.96
N ASN A 474 -51.13 1.32 -10.79
CA ASN A 474 -50.62 2.66 -11.14
C ASN A 474 -50.68 3.66 -9.97
N ASP A 475 -51.49 3.37 -8.95
CA ASP A 475 -51.64 4.17 -7.72
C ASP A 475 -50.80 3.62 -6.55
N SER A 476 -49.93 2.64 -6.83
CA SER A 476 -48.95 2.16 -5.86
C SER A 476 -48.00 3.28 -5.42
N GLN A 477 -47.53 3.17 -4.18
CA GLN A 477 -46.65 4.13 -3.54
C GLN A 477 -45.24 3.54 -3.42
N LEU A 478 -44.23 4.40 -3.54
CA LEU A 478 -42.84 4.02 -3.27
C LEU A 478 -42.47 4.31 -1.82
N VAL A 479 -41.78 3.38 -1.21
CA VAL A 479 -41.10 3.53 0.08
C VAL A 479 -39.62 3.31 -0.16
N VAL A 480 -38.80 4.24 0.30
CA VAL A 480 -37.34 4.23 0.04
C VAL A 480 -36.63 4.23 1.38
N GLY A 481 -35.69 3.31 1.55
CA GLY A 481 -34.86 3.19 2.75
C GLY A 481 -33.38 3.17 2.37
N ILE A 482 -32.53 3.78 3.18
CA ILE A 482 -31.08 3.82 2.99
C ILE A 482 -30.40 3.59 4.33
N ASP A 483 -29.41 2.72 4.36
CA ASP A 483 -28.61 2.43 5.56
C ASP A 483 -27.23 1.86 5.19
N GLY A 484 -26.34 1.77 6.17
CA GLY A 484 -25.00 1.22 6.04
C GLY A 484 -24.73 0.03 6.96
N VAL A 485 -23.57 -0.60 6.75
CA VAL A 485 -23.09 -1.69 7.61
C VAL A 485 -22.48 -1.14 8.91
N GLY A 486 -21.81 0.01 8.85
CA GLY A 486 -21.09 0.58 9.99
C GLY A 486 -19.82 -0.20 10.35
N THR A 487 -19.35 -0.07 11.60
CA THR A 487 -18.02 -0.56 12.01
C THR A 487 -17.87 -2.09 12.08
N LYS A 488 -18.89 -2.86 11.67
CA LYS A 488 -18.76 -4.31 11.48
C LYS A 488 -17.77 -4.66 10.39
N ILE A 489 -17.59 -3.78 9.40
CA ILE A 489 -16.59 -3.92 8.33
C ILE A 489 -15.16 -4.08 8.87
N GLU A 490 -14.83 -3.47 10.01
CA GLU A 490 -13.52 -3.66 10.67
C GLU A 490 -13.30 -5.11 11.11
N VAL A 491 -14.34 -5.78 11.61
CA VAL A 491 -14.28 -7.20 11.96
C VAL A 491 -14.09 -8.03 10.69
N ALA A 492 -14.81 -7.69 9.60
CA ALA A 492 -14.71 -8.38 8.33
C ALA A 492 -13.30 -8.29 7.74
N THR A 493 -12.70 -7.08 7.76
CA THR A 493 -11.32 -6.81 7.34
C THR A 493 -10.32 -7.62 8.17
N HIS A 494 -10.43 -7.61 9.50
CA HIS A 494 -9.51 -8.35 10.37
C HIS A 494 -9.63 -9.88 10.22
N CYS A 495 -10.83 -10.39 9.91
CA CYS A 495 -11.06 -11.81 9.66
C CYS A 495 -10.80 -12.22 8.21
N ASN A 496 -10.60 -11.26 7.30
CA ASN A 496 -10.56 -11.48 5.86
C ASN A 496 -11.77 -12.32 5.36
N ASN A 497 -12.97 -11.99 5.84
CA ASN A 497 -14.21 -12.67 5.47
C ASN A 497 -15.34 -11.65 5.29
N PHE A 498 -15.80 -11.51 4.04
CA PHE A 498 -16.78 -10.52 3.63
C PHE A 498 -18.14 -11.14 3.23
N THR A 499 -18.32 -12.45 3.44
CA THR A 499 -19.51 -13.18 2.97
C THR A 499 -20.81 -12.82 3.70
N GLY A 500 -20.73 -12.22 4.89
CA GLY A 500 -21.90 -11.79 5.67
C GLY A 500 -22.31 -10.33 5.50
N VAL A 501 -21.42 -9.46 5.02
CA VAL A 501 -21.66 -8.00 5.03
C VAL A 501 -22.69 -7.54 4.00
N GLY A 502 -22.88 -8.31 2.92
CA GLY A 502 -23.93 -8.02 1.94
C GLY A 502 -25.32 -8.31 2.49
N TYR A 503 -25.46 -9.34 3.33
CA TYR A 503 -26.67 -9.57 4.12
C TYR A 503 -26.92 -8.42 5.09
N ASP A 504 -25.87 -7.88 5.72
CA ASP A 504 -26.02 -6.73 6.61
C ASP A 504 -26.60 -5.51 5.87
N VAL A 505 -25.97 -5.07 4.77
CA VAL A 505 -26.42 -3.85 4.07
C VAL A 505 -27.82 -4.01 3.48
N VAL A 506 -28.13 -5.16 2.88
CA VAL A 506 -29.45 -5.41 2.29
C VAL A 506 -30.51 -5.48 3.39
N ALA A 507 -30.29 -6.28 4.43
CA ALA A 507 -31.27 -6.47 5.50
C ALA A 507 -31.55 -5.18 6.28
N MET A 508 -30.53 -4.35 6.52
CA MET A 508 -30.69 -3.05 7.16
C MET A 508 -31.69 -2.16 6.40
N CYS A 509 -31.64 -2.14 5.07
CA CYS A 509 -32.55 -1.32 4.28
C CYS A 509 -33.92 -2.00 4.04
N VAL A 510 -33.94 -3.28 3.66
CA VAL A 510 -35.20 -3.93 3.26
C VAL A 510 -36.11 -4.22 4.45
N ASN A 511 -35.54 -4.48 5.62
CA ASN A 511 -36.35 -4.68 6.84
C ASN A 511 -37.00 -3.37 7.30
N ASP A 512 -36.37 -2.23 7.06
CA ASP A 512 -36.94 -0.91 7.37
C ASP A 512 -38.13 -0.59 6.46
N VAL A 513 -38.02 -0.81 5.14
CA VAL A 513 -39.13 -0.52 4.22
C VAL A 513 -40.31 -1.48 4.39
N ILE A 514 -40.10 -2.75 4.78
CA ILE A 514 -41.24 -3.63 5.11
C ILE A 514 -41.96 -3.19 6.39
N CYS A 515 -41.33 -2.41 7.28
CA CYS A 515 -42.02 -1.86 8.45
C CYS A 515 -43.15 -0.89 8.05
N HIS A 516 -43.13 -0.37 6.82
CA HIS A 516 -44.22 0.39 6.20
C HIS A 516 -45.17 -0.47 5.35
N CYS A 517 -45.09 -1.79 5.48
CA CYS A 517 -45.80 -2.77 4.66
C CYS A 517 -45.50 -2.62 3.14
N ALA A 518 -44.29 -2.20 2.77
CA ALA A 518 -43.87 -2.10 1.37
C ALA A 518 -43.01 -3.30 0.96
N LYS A 519 -43.20 -3.81 -0.26
CA LYS A 519 -42.40 -4.91 -0.82
C LYS A 519 -41.14 -4.35 -1.48
N PRO A 520 -39.93 -4.74 -1.06
CA PRO A 520 -38.71 -4.44 -1.79
C PRO A 520 -38.81 -4.93 -3.24
N ILE A 521 -38.52 -4.05 -4.20
CA ILE A 521 -38.50 -4.40 -5.64
C ILE A 521 -37.12 -4.19 -6.25
N ALA A 522 -36.34 -3.27 -5.71
CA ALA A 522 -35.01 -2.97 -6.20
C ALA A 522 -34.05 -2.55 -5.09
N PHE A 523 -32.76 -2.71 -5.34
CA PHE A 523 -31.68 -2.38 -4.44
C PHE A 523 -30.54 -1.71 -5.22
N LEU A 524 -29.91 -0.71 -4.59
CA LEU A 524 -28.72 -0.03 -5.06
C LEU A 524 -27.64 -0.13 -3.99
N ASP A 525 -26.42 -0.50 -4.35
CA ASP A 525 -25.28 -0.50 -3.43
C ASP A 525 -24.35 0.72 -3.61
N TYR A 526 -23.67 1.13 -2.54
CA TYR A 526 -22.61 2.13 -2.58
C TYR A 526 -21.42 1.56 -1.82
N PHE A 527 -20.44 1.06 -2.56
CA PHE A 527 -19.20 0.49 -2.05
C PHE A 527 -18.06 1.48 -2.29
N VAL A 528 -17.38 1.89 -1.22
CA VAL A 528 -16.25 2.82 -1.30
C VAL A 528 -15.03 2.24 -0.61
N CYS A 529 -13.84 2.44 -1.17
CA CYS A 529 -12.59 1.94 -0.61
C CYS A 529 -11.44 2.94 -0.83
N GLY A 530 -10.41 2.92 0.01
CA GLY A 530 -9.20 3.69 -0.22
C GLY A 530 -8.33 3.09 -1.33
N LYS A 531 -8.40 1.78 -1.50
CA LYS A 531 -7.83 1.04 -2.63
C LYS A 531 -8.71 -0.17 -2.97
N LEU A 532 -8.98 -0.39 -4.25
CA LEU A 532 -9.81 -1.48 -4.73
C LEU A 532 -9.06 -2.80 -4.67
N GLU A 533 -9.48 -3.68 -3.76
CA GLU A 533 -9.10 -5.09 -3.74
C GLU A 533 -10.20 -5.92 -4.39
N ARG A 534 -10.00 -6.36 -5.65
CA ARG A 534 -11.01 -7.12 -6.41
C ARG A 534 -11.55 -8.34 -5.68
N SER A 535 -10.69 -9.10 -4.98
CA SER A 535 -11.11 -10.30 -4.24
C SER A 535 -12.07 -9.98 -3.09
N MET A 536 -11.87 -8.86 -2.40
CA MET A 536 -12.76 -8.35 -1.36
C MET A 536 -14.06 -7.84 -1.98
N ALA A 537 -13.97 -6.93 -2.95
CA ALA A 537 -15.14 -6.32 -3.60
C ALA A 537 -16.06 -7.38 -4.22
N THR A 538 -15.51 -8.40 -4.88
CA THR A 538 -16.29 -9.50 -5.46
C THR A 538 -17.01 -10.32 -4.38
N GLN A 539 -16.39 -10.57 -3.21
CA GLN A 539 -17.07 -11.25 -2.10
C GLN A 539 -18.22 -10.42 -1.52
N VAL A 540 -18.02 -9.11 -1.35
CA VAL A 540 -19.05 -8.18 -0.86
C VAL A 540 -20.25 -8.18 -1.82
N LEU A 541 -20.02 -7.97 -3.13
CA LEU A 541 -21.09 -7.93 -4.13
C LEU A 541 -21.77 -9.30 -4.31
N THR A 542 -21.03 -10.40 -4.19
CA THR A 542 -21.62 -11.75 -4.17
C THR A 542 -22.60 -11.89 -3.02
N SER A 543 -22.22 -11.46 -1.81
CA SER A 543 -23.06 -11.45 -0.61
C SER A 543 -24.30 -10.56 -0.77
N ILE A 544 -24.15 -9.34 -1.32
CA ILE A 544 -25.27 -8.42 -1.58
C ILE A 544 -26.28 -9.07 -2.54
N SER A 545 -25.76 -9.67 -3.60
CA SER A 545 -26.59 -10.31 -4.61
C SER A 545 -27.33 -11.53 -4.06
N GLU A 546 -26.70 -12.34 -3.21
CA GLU A 546 -27.37 -13.45 -2.50
C GLU A 546 -28.47 -12.94 -1.56
N ALA A 547 -28.20 -11.88 -0.80
CA ALA A 547 -29.17 -11.26 0.08
C ALA A 547 -30.36 -10.64 -0.70
N CYS A 548 -30.11 -10.03 -1.86
CA CYS A 548 -31.17 -9.50 -2.74
C CYS A 548 -32.09 -10.62 -3.27
N VAL A 549 -31.52 -11.77 -3.65
CA VAL A 549 -32.30 -12.94 -4.07
C VAL A 549 -33.18 -13.44 -2.92
N GLU A 550 -32.66 -13.53 -1.71
CA GLU A 550 -33.42 -13.96 -0.53
C GLU A 550 -34.50 -12.94 -0.12
N ALA A 551 -34.22 -11.65 -0.26
CA ALA A 551 -35.15 -10.55 -0.02
C ALA A 551 -36.20 -10.37 -1.12
N GLU A 552 -36.11 -11.13 -2.22
CA GLU A 552 -36.97 -11.02 -3.42
C GLU A 552 -36.95 -9.60 -4.05
N CYS A 553 -35.77 -8.99 -4.18
CA CYS A 553 -35.58 -7.71 -4.89
C CYS A 553 -34.41 -7.76 -5.89
N SER A 554 -34.43 -6.86 -6.87
CA SER A 554 -33.37 -6.77 -7.88
C SER A 554 -32.25 -5.82 -7.50
N LEU A 555 -31.00 -6.30 -7.52
CA LEU A 555 -29.83 -5.42 -7.55
C LEU A 555 -29.79 -4.77 -8.93
N ILE A 556 -30.15 -3.49 -9.00
CA ILE A 556 -30.34 -2.79 -10.28
C ILE A 556 -29.19 -1.86 -10.63
N GLY A 557 -28.27 -1.62 -9.71
CA GLY A 557 -27.12 -0.77 -9.91
C GLY A 557 -26.41 -0.52 -8.60
N GLY A 558 -25.38 0.29 -8.66
CA GLY A 558 -24.62 0.72 -7.50
C GLY A 558 -23.43 1.54 -7.95
N GLU A 559 -22.67 2.03 -6.98
CA GLU A 559 -21.43 2.77 -7.21
C GLU A 559 -20.28 2.05 -6.52
N THR A 560 -19.18 1.85 -7.24
CA THR A 560 -17.91 1.36 -6.70
C THR A 560 -16.89 2.49 -6.82
N ALA A 561 -16.57 3.14 -5.69
CA ALA A 561 -15.68 4.29 -5.66
C ALA A 561 -14.35 3.96 -4.98
N GLU A 562 -13.24 4.29 -5.64
CA GLU A 562 -11.92 4.34 -5.00
C GLU A 562 -11.66 5.80 -4.60
N MET A 563 -11.54 6.06 -3.30
CA MET A 563 -11.42 7.40 -2.70
C MET A 563 -10.15 7.53 -1.84
N PRO A 564 -8.96 7.37 -2.44
CA PRO A 564 -7.70 7.57 -1.77
C PRO A 564 -7.62 9.01 -1.22
N GLY A 565 -7.32 9.14 0.08
CA GLY A 565 -7.26 10.43 0.79
C GLY A 565 -8.45 10.71 1.71
N VAL A 566 -9.62 10.12 1.43
CA VAL A 566 -10.73 10.04 2.41
C VAL A 566 -10.59 8.75 3.22
N TYR A 567 -10.28 7.66 2.55
CA TYR A 567 -10.02 6.35 3.15
C TYR A 567 -8.56 5.97 2.95
N SER A 568 -7.94 5.37 3.97
CA SER A 568 -6.62 4.75 3.83
C SER A 568 -6.71 3.45 3.01
N THR A 569 -5.56 2.92 2.57
CA THR A 569 -5.46 1.77 1.67
C THR A 569 -6.24 0.53 2.10
N HIS A 570 -6.49 0.34 3.40
CA HIS A 570 -7.20 -0.81 3.96
C HIS A 570 -8.62 -0.48 4.46
N GLN A 571 -9.01 0.79 4.38
CA GLN A 571 -10.33 1.25 4.79
C GLN A 571 -11.29 1.23 3.61
N TRP A 572 -12.52 0.89 3.93
CA TRP A 572 -13.64 0.84 3.00
C TRP A 572 -14.93 1.08 3.79
N ASP A 573 -16.01 1.33 3.09
CA ASP A 573 -17.34 1.52 3.65
C ASP A 573 -18.39 0.98 2.68
N LEU A 574 -19.56 0.64 3.21
CA LEU A 574 -20.64 0.02 2.47
C LEU A 574 -22.00 0.55 2.94
N ALA A 575 -22.73 1.12 2.00
CA ALA A 575 -24.11 1.53 2.16
C ALA A 575 -24.99 0.94 1.05
N GLY A 576 -26.29 0.96 1.27
CA GLY A 576 -27.25 0.50 0.28
C GLY A 576 -28.58 1.21 0.40
N CYS A 577 -29.38 1.14 -0.65
CA CYS A 577 -30.69 1.76 -0.74
C CYS A 577 -31.70 0.75 -1.29
N ALA A 578 -32.75 0.50 -0.52
CA ALA A 578 -33.89 -0.31 -0.92
C ALA A 578 -35.00 0.58 -1.48
N ILE A 579 -35.48 0.25 -2.67
CA ILE A 579 -36.69 0.81 -3.27
C ILE A 579 -37.78 -0.25 -3.17
N ALA A 580 -38.84 0.07 -2.43
CA ALA A 580 -39.98 -0.79 -2.21
C ALA A 580 -41.27 -0.16 -2.77
N ALA A 581 -42.21 -1.01 -3.17
CA ALA A 581 -43.53 -0.60 -3.64
C ALA A 581 -44.62 -1.15 -2.71
N ARG A 582 -45.66 -0.35 -2.49
CA ARG A 582 -46.82 -0.67 -1.66
C ARG A 582 -48.09 -0.42 -2.45
N GLU A 583 -48.97 -1.41 -2.49
CA GLU A 583 -50.33 -1.21 -3.01
C GLU A 583 -51.11 -0.23 -2.14
N SER A 584 -51.87 0.68 -2.76
CA SER A 584 -52.71 1.65 -2.05
C SER A 584 -53.68 0.98 -1.06
N THR A 585 -54.11 -0.25 -1.37
CA THR A 585 -55.00 -1.11 -0.57
C THR A 585 -54.36 -1.78 0.63
N TRP A 586 -53.02 -1.84 0.72
CA TRP A 586 -52.33 -2.41 1.88
C TRP A 586 -52.36 -1.43 3.06
N PRO A 587 -52.19 -1.86 4.33
CA PRO A 587 -52.03 -0.92 5.43
C PRO A 587 -50.79 -0.04 5.25
N MET A 588 -50.81 1.21 5.72
CA MET A 588 -49.61 2.04 5.88
C MET A 588 -49.20 1.96 7.34
N LEU A 589 -48.17 1.18 7.63
CA LEU A 589 -47.69 0.98 9.00
C LEU A 589 -46.69 2.07 9.41
N PRO A 590 -46.65 2.43 10.71
CA PRO A 590 -47.55 1.97 11.77
C PRO A 590 -48.95 2.63 11.70
N LEU A 591 -49.97 1.88 12.12
CA LEU A 591 -51.31 2.38 12.43
C LEU A 591 -51.32 2.96 13.86
N SER A 592 -50.49 3.98 14.11
CA SER A 592 -50.20 4.49 15.46
C SER A 592 -51.46 4.91 16.23
N SER A 593 -52.46 5.46 15.55
CA SER A 593 -53.75 5.85 16.15
C SER A 593 -54.62 4.67 16.60
N GLU A 594 -54.32 3.44 16.15
CA GLU A 594 -55.03 2.23 16.54
C GLU A 594 -54.31 1.43 17.63
N ILE A 595 -53.05 1.77 17.91
CA ILE A 595 -52.28 1.18 19.01
C ILE A 595 -52.85 1.70 20.33
N ARG A 596 -53.11 0.79 21.26
CA ARG A 596 -53.75 1.11 22.54
C ARG A 596 -53.38 0.11 23.62
N ASP A 597 -53.61 0.53 24.87
CA ASP A 597 -53.59 -0.32 26.07
C ASP A 597 -54.15 -1.73 25.82
N GLY A 598 -53.37 -2.74 26.19
CA GLY A 598 -53.68 -4.15 26.03
C GLY A 598 -53.22 -4.79 24.71
N ASP A 599 -52.78 -4.02 23.71
CA ASP A 599 -52.16 -4.61 22.51
C ASP A 599 -50.89 -5.41 22.88
N VAL A 600 -50.66 -6.53 22.21
CA VAL A 600 -49.57 -7.48 22.49
C VAL A 600 -48.37 -7.17 21.61
N ILE A 601 -47.18 -7.24 22.21
CA ILE A 601 -45.90 -7.05 21.53
C ILE A 601 -45.28 -8.42 21.23
N LEU A 602 -45.14 -8.74 19.95
CA LEU A 602 -44.41 -9.92 19.49
C LEU A 602 -43.00 -9.54 19.06
N GLY A 603 -41.98 -10.21 19.60
CA GLY A 603 -40.59 -10.08 19.20
C GLY A 603 -40.17 -11.24 18.30
N LEU A 604 -39.64 -10.94 17.12
CA LEU A 604 -39.04 -11.94 16.22
C LEU A 604 -37.53 -12.04 16.46
N PRO A 605 -36.95 -13.25 16.52
CA PRO A 605 -35.54 -13.41 16.86
C PRO A 605 -34.62 -12.83 15.79
N SER A 606 -33.57 -12.15 16.24
CA SER A 606 -32.41 -11.75 15.43
C SER A 606 -31.52 -12.96 15.09
N SER A 607 -30.69 -12.82 14.05
CA SER A 607 -29.68 -13.84 13.73
C SER A 607 -28.51 -13.83 14.72
N GLY A 608 -28.32 -12.76 15.49
CA GLY A 608 -27.16 -12.46 16.32
C GLY A 608 -27.08 -10.95 16.51
N LEU A 609 -25.87 -10.39 16.60
CA LEU A 609 -25.73 -8.95 16.45
C LEU A 609 -26.08 -8.57 15.01
N HIS A 610 -27.17 -7.81 14.84
CA HIS A 610 -27.37 -7.07 13.60
C HIS A 610 -26.30 -5.99 13.50
N SER A 611 -26.12 -5.36 12.33
CA SER A 611 -24.96 -4.53 11.97
C SER A 611 -24.62 -3.31 12.87
N ASN A 612 -25.29 -3.13 14.00
CA ASN A 612 -25.10 -2.05 14.96
C ASN A 612 -24.37 -2.50 16.24
N GLY A 613 -23.73 -1.54 16.95
CA GLY A 613 -23.06 -1.79 18.23
C GLY A 613 -21.65 -2.39 18.14
N PHE A 614 -21.10 -2.58 16.93
CA PHE A 614 -19.82 -3.25 16.71
C PHE A 614 -18.61 -2.50 17.28
N SER A 615 -18.67 -1.18 17.44
CA SER A 615 -17.61 -0.43 18.15
C SER A 615 -17.48 -0.87 19.61
N LEU A 616 -18.62 -1.07 20.29
CA LEU A 616 -18.64 -1.61 21.65
C LEU A 616 -18.21 -3.08 21.66
N ALA A 617 -18.75 -3.92 20.77
CA ALA A 617 -18.39 -5.34 20.69
C ALA A 617 -16.87 -5.53 20.51
N ARG A 618 -16.24 -4.79 19.59
CA ARG A 618 -14.78 -4.80 19.39
C ARG A 618 -14.02 -4.37 20.64
N LYS A 619 -14.45 -3.28 21.29
CA LYS A 619 -13.83 -2.81 22.54
C LYS A 619 -13.89 -3.88 23.62
N ILE A 620 -15.00 -4.60 23.76
CA ILE A 620 -15.16 -5.72 24.72
C ILE A 620 -14.14 -6.84 24.44
N LEU A 621 -13.96 -7.23 23.18
CA LEU A 621 -12.95 -8.22 22.80
C LEU A 621 -11.54 -7.72 23.16
N THR A 622 -11.20 -6.49 22.78
CA THR A 622 -9.88 -5.89 23.04
C THR A 622 -9.56 -5.83 24.53
N VAL A 623 -10.49 -5.38 25.38
CA VAL A 623 -10.24 -5.26 26.83
C VAL A 623 -10.11 -6.61 27.53
N ASN A 624 -10.63 -7.69 26.92
CA ASN A 624 -10.48 -9.06 27.41
C ASN A 624 -9.32 -9.82 26.73
N GLY A 625 -8.58 -9.19 25.81
CA GLY A 625 -7.50 -9.84 25.07
C GLY A 625 -7.96 -10.95 24.13
N VAL A 626 -9.25 -10.97 23.77
CA VAL A 626 -9.85 -11.99 22.89
C VAL A 626 -9.62 -11.62 21.43
N LYS A 627 -9.08 -12.56 20.66
CA LYS A 627 -8.87 -12.43 19.22
C LYS A 627 -10.07 -13.00 18.46
N TYR A 628 -10.30 -12.52 17.24
CA TYR A 628 -11.42 -13.01 16.43
C TYR A 628 -11.32 -14.51 16.07
N ASN A 629 -10.12 -15.07 16.01
CA ASN A 629 -9.92 -16.49 15.72
C ASN A 629 -10.00 -17.38 16.97
N ASP A 630 -10.16 -16.80 18.16
CA ASP A 630 -10.30 -17.58 19.38
C ASP A 630 -11.65 -18.34 19.36
N PRO A 631 -11.68 -19.58 19.87
CA PRO A 631 -12.90 -20.37 19.94
C PRO A 631 -13.92 -19.73 20.90
N LEU A 632 -15.22 -19.87 20.60
CA LEU A 632 -16.27 -19.38 21.49
C LEU A 632 -16.30 -20.23 22.78
N PRO A 633 -16.43 -19.61 23.97
CA PRO A 633 -16.56 -20.35 25.23
C PRO A 633 -17.75 -21.32 25.30
N TRP A 634 -18.82 -21.05 24.53
CA TRP A 634 -20.03 -21.88 24.46
C TRP A 634 -20.10 -22.78 23.22
N ASP A 635 -19.20 -22.61 22.25
CA ASP A 635 -19.11 -23.45 21.05
C ASP A 635 -17.68 -23.47 20.50
N SER A 636 -16.92 -24.48 20.91
CA SER A 636 -15.51 -24.62 20.54
C SER A 636 -15.27 -24.90 19.05
N LYS A 637 -16.32 -25.16 18.26
CA LYS A 637 -16.22 -25.38 16.80
C LYS A 637 -16.29 -24.09 16.00
N SER A 638 -16.69 -22.98 16.62
CA SER A 638 -16.83 -21.68 15.99
C SER A 638 -15.91 -20.66 16.69
N THR A 639 -15.73 -19.50 16.06
CA THR A 639 -14.86 -18.43 16.54
C THR A 639 -15.66 -17.15 16.80
N PHE A 640 -15.08 -16.23 17.59
CA PHE A 640 -15.67 -14.90 17.79
C PHE A 640 -15.90 -14.17 16.46
N GLY A 641 -14.94 -14.24 15.53
CA GLY A 641 -15.06 -13.65 14.19
C GLY A 641 -16.24 -14.22 13.41
N THR A 642 -16.39 -15.54 13.40
CA THR A 642 -17.52 -16.21 12.71
C THR A 642 -18.87 -15.81 13.29
N GLU A 643 -18.99 -15.74 14.62
CA GLU A 643 -20.26 -15.37 15.26
C GLU A 643 -20.59 -13.88 15.09
N LEU A 644 -19.58 -13.00 15.16
CA LEU A 644 -19.73 -11.56 14.92
C LEU A 644 -20.05 -11.24 13.45
N LEU A 645 -19.54 -12.03 12.49
CA LEU A 645 -19.76 -11.81 11.06
C LEU A 645 -21.03 -12.44 10.50
N ARG A 646 -21.85 -13.06 11.35
CA ARG A 646 -23.16 -13.57 10.93
C ARG A 646 -24.01 -12.41 10.39
N GLY A 647 -24.53 -12.57 9.17
CA GLY A 647 -25.32 -11.53 8.51
C GLY A 647 -26.63 -11.21 9.24
N THR A 648 -27.05 -9.94 9.17
CA THR A 648 -28.34 -9.46 9.68
C THR A 648 -29.49 -10.25 9.04
N LYS A 649 -30.47 -10.66 9.84
CA LYS A 649 -31.57 -11.54 9.38
C LYS A 649 -32.51 -10.79 8.43
N LEU A 650 -32.87 -11.42 7.31
CA LEU A 650 -33.90 -10.92 6.39
C LEU A 650 -35.29 -11.41 6.84
N TYR A 651 -36.24 -10.48 7.01
CA TYR A 651 -37.61 -10.81 7.43
C TYR A 651 -38.63 -10.78 6.28
N VAL A 652 -38.25 -10.25 5.12
CA VAL A 652 -39.15 -9.93 4.00
C VAL A 652 -40.09 -11.09 3.66
N LYS A 653 -39.54 -12.25 3.28
CA LYS A 653 -40.32 -13.43 2.84
C LYS A 653 -41.27 -13.98 3.91
N LYS A 654 -40.89 -13.84 5.18
CA LYS A 654 -41.61 -14.45 6.31
C LYS A 654 -42.63 -13.52 6.96
N VAL A 655 -42.40 -12.21 6.90
CA VAL A 655 -43.18 -11.21 7.65
C VAL A 655 -44.05 -10.35 6.74
N LEU A 656 -43.58 -9.96 5.55
CA LEU A 656 -44.36 -9.10 4.65
C LEU A 656 -45.74 -9.69 4.27
N PRO A 657 -45.88 -11.01 3.98
CA PRO A 657 -47.20 -11.61 3.72
C PRO A 657 -48.17 -11.50 4.89
N LEU A 658 -47.66 -11.41 6.12
CA LEU A 658 -48.46 -11.17 7.32
C LEU A 658 -48.86 -9.69 7.41
N LEU A 659 -47.94 -8.76 7.17
CA LEU A 659 -48.22 -7.32 7.28
C LEU A 659 -49.33 -6.89 6.32
N SER A 660 -49.35 -7.42 5.10
CA SER A 660 -50.38 -7.09 4.08
C SER A 660 -51.79 -7.57 4.44
N THR A 661 -51.96 -8.42 5.47
CA THR A 661 -53.28 -8.87 5.93
C THR A 661 -54.03 -7.82 6.76
N GLY A 662 -53.35 -6.75 7.22
CA GLY A 662 -53.94 -5.76 8.13
C GLY A 662 -54.11 -6.23 9.58
N LEU A 663 -53.56 -7.40 9.95
CA LEU A 663 -53.65 -7.92 11.33
C LEU A 663 -52.65 -7.28 12.30
N VAL A 664 -51.59 -6.64 11.79
CA VAL A 664 -50.53 -6.01 12.56
C VAL A 664 -50.75 -4.50 12.56
N LYS A 665 -50.62 -3.86 13.72
CA LYS A 665 -50.79 -2.41 13.90
C LYS A 665 -49.47 -1.63 13.81
N GLY A 666 -48.37 -2.26 14.17
CA GLY A 666 -47.04 -1.63 14.14
C GLY A 666 -45.96 -2.67 13.86
N CYS A 667 -44.94 -2.27 13.13
CA CYS A 667 -43.77 -3.09 12.80
C CYS A 667 -42.53 -2.22 12.97
N ALA A 668 -41.51 -2.72 13.68
CA ALA A 668 -40.26 -2.00 13.89
C ALA A 668 -39.06 -2.94 13.79
N HIS A 669 -38.13 -2.60 12.91
CA HIS A 669 -36.84 -3.27 12.78
C HIS A 669 -35.90 -2.80 13.90
N ILE A 670 -35.26 -3.74 14.60
CA ILE A 670 -34.46 -3.45 15.78
C ILE A 670 -32.97 -3.46 15.42
N THR A 671 -32.39 -2.26 15.38
CA THR A 671 -31.03 -1.99 14.91
C THR A 671 -30.28 -1.10 15.91
N GLY A 672 -29.67 0.01 15.47
CA GLY A 672 -29.00 0.99 16.33
C GLY A 672 -30.00 1.73 17.21
N GLY A 673 -29.67 1.94 18.49
CA GLY A 673 -30.64 2.39 19.49
C GLY A 673 -31.48 1.25 20.09
N GLY A 674 -31.31 0.02 19.56
CA GLY A 674 -31.83 -1.22 20.14
C GLY A 674 -33.34 -1.20 20.31
N LEU A 675 -33.85 -1.91 21.33
CA LEU A 675 -35.28 -1.91 21.64
C LEU A 675 -35.75 -0.54 22.16
N THR A 676 -34.88 0.17 22.88
CA THR A 676 -35.19 1.46 23.52
C THR A 676 -35.64 2.52 22.51
N GLU A 677 -34.93 2.67 21.40
CA GLU A 677 -35.19 3.75 20.44
C GLU A 677 -36.00 3.28 19.22
N ASN A 678 -35.89 2.02 18.80
CA ASN A 678 -36.58 1.55 17.60
C ASN A 678 -37.99 1.04 17.85
N ALA A 679 -38.24 0.33 18.96
CA ALA A 679 -39.57 -0.23 19.20
C ALA A 679 -40.64 0.87 19.31
N ILE A 680 -40.29 2.01 19.92
CA ILE A 680 -41.20 3.15 20.11
C ILE A 680 -41.56 3.89 18.81
N ARG A 681 -40.87 3.62 17.68
CA ARG A 681 -41.17 4.24 16.38
C ARG A 681 -42.57 3.88 15.85
N VAL A 682 -43.21 2.86 16.40
CA VAL A 682 -44.60 2.50 16.11
C VAL A 682 -45.61 3.44 16.76
N LEU A 683 -45.21 4.20 17.78
CA LEU A 683 -46.06 5.13 18.53
C LEU A 683 -45.97 6.55 17.95
N ASP A 684 -47.07 7.30 18.06
CA ASP A 684 -47.05 8.74 17.79
C ASP A 684 -46.23 9.50 18.84
N LYS A 685 -45.57 10.61 18.45
CA LYS A 685 -44.77 11.44 19.37
C LYS A 685 -45.56 11.97 20.57
N ASN A 686 -46.88 12.13 20.41
CA ASN A 686 -47.80 12.59 21.47
C ASN A 686 -48.68 11.46 22.00
N SER A 687 -48.32 10.20 21.73
CA SER A 687 -49.08 9.05 22.23
C SER A 687 -49.11 9.05 23.76
N LYS A 688 -50.25 8.64 24.32
CA LYS A 688 -50.40 8.40 25.75
C LYS A 688 -50.06 6.95 26.11
N ASP A 689 -49.66 6.14 25.13
CA ASP A 689 -49.31 4.74 25.31
C ASP A 689 -47.80 4.56 25.51
N SER A 690 -47.42 3.48 26.20
CA SER A 690 -46.06 3.05 26.47
C SER A 690 -45.93 1.57 26.13
N LEU A 691 -44.79 1.19 25.57
CA LEU A 691 -44.45 -0.22 25.36
C LEU A 691 -43.86 -0.80 26.64
N VAL A 692 -44.45 -1.88 27.18
CA VAL A 692 -43.89 -2.61 28.32
C VAL A 692 -43.25 -3.89 27.82
N ILE A 693 -41.92 -3.97 27.89
CA ILE A 693 -41.15 -5.14 27.44
C ILE A 693 -40.64 -5.93 28.65
N ASP A 694 -40.98 -7.21 28.72
CA ASP A 694 -40.48 -8.15 29.71
C ASP A 694 -39.18 -8.80 29.25
N CYS A 695 -38.06 -8.34 29.81
CA CYS A 695 -36.71 -8.81 29.47
C CYS A 695 -36.43 -10.28 29.79
N ALA A 696 -37.33 -10.99 30.48
CA ALA A 696 -37.21 -12.43 30.77
C ALA A 696 -37.95 -13.34 29.78
N SER A 697 -38.65 -12.77 28.78
CA SER A 697 -39.64 -13.50 27.98
C SER A 697 -39.10 -14.18 26.71
N TRP A 698 -37.85 -13.89 26.30
CA TRP A 698 -37.24 -14.52 25.13
C TRP A 698 -35.86 -15.10 25.40
N LYS A 699 -35.44 -16.01 24.52
CA LYS A 699 -34.08 -16.56 24.50
C LYS A 699 -33.30 -15.93 23.37
N PHE A 700 -32.02 -15.74 23.61
CA PHE A 700 -31.10 -15.16 22.64
C PHE A 700 -29.78 -15.90 22.64
N ARG A 701 -28.94 -15.62 21.64
CA ARG A 701 -27.63 -16.26 21.48
C ARG A 701 -26.68 -15.88 22.61
N GLU A 702 -25.82 -16.82 23.00
CA GLU A 702 -24.91 -16.66 24.15
C GLU A 702 -23.93 -15.49 24.03
N ILE A 703 -23.67 -14.98 22.83
CA ILE A 703 -22.84 -13.80 22.62
C ILE A 703 -23.31 -12.59 23.43
N PHE A 704 -24.63 -12.41 23.62
CA PHE A 704 -25.15 -11.29 24.42
C PHE A 704 -24.88 -11.48 25.92
N ASN A 705 -25.01 -12.72 26.44
CA ASN A 705 -24.62 -13.04 27.82
C ASN A 705 -23.13 -12.79 28.03
N TRP A 706 -22.30 -13.22 27.08
CA TRP A 706 -20.86 -13.02 27.15
C TRP A 706 -20.46 -11.56 27.08
N MET A 707 -21.04 -10.76 26.17
CA MET A 707 -20.75 -9.32 26.08
C MET A 707 -21.17 -8.58 27.35
N ALA A 708 -22.35 -8.91 27.91
CA ALA A 708 -22.79 -8.33 29.18
C ALA A 708 -21.83 -8.68 30.34
N ALA A 709 -21.36 -9.93 30.40
CA ALA A 709 -20.43 -10.38 31.44
C ALA A 709 -19.00 -9.82 31.28
N ALA A 710 -18.46 -9.87 30.07
CA ALA A 710 -17.06 -9.55 29.77
C ALA A 710 -16.80 -8.03 29.61
N GLY A 711 -17.81 -7.26 29.18
CA GLY A 711 -17.69 -5.85 28.82
C GLY A 711 -17.90 -4.83 29.95
N PRO A 712 -17.97 -5.26 31.22
CA PRO A 712 -18.95 -4.77 32.22
C PRO A 712 -19.95 -3.72 31.70
N VAL A 713 -20.79 -4.09 30.73
CA VAL A 713 -21.77 -3.17 30.13
C VAL A 713 -23.08 -3.23 30.91
N ASP A 714 -23.61 -2.09 31.37
CA ASP A 714 -24.90 -2.04 32.06
C ASP A 714 -26.04 -2.58 31.19
N THR A 715 -27.06 -3.18 31.82
CA THR A 715 -28.19 -3.80 31.08
C THR A 715 -28.91 -2.78 30.19
N LYS A 716 -29.13 -1.55 30.66
CA LYS A 716 -29.73 -0.47 29.86
C LYS A 716 -28.91 -0.13 28.63
N GLU A 717 -27.59 -0.11 28.77
CA GLU A 717 -26.68 0.15 27.66
C GLU A 717 -26.67 -1.02 26.66
N MET A 718 -26.75 -2.27 27.13
CA MET A 718 -26.92 -3.43 26.24
C MET A 718 -28.21 -3.34 25.41
N ILE A 719 -29.34 -3.03 26.05
CA ILE A 719 -30.67 -2.94 25.40
C ILE A 719 -30.75 -1.77 24.41
N ARG A 720 -30.05 -0.67 24.70
CA ARG A 720 -29.97 0.50 23.82
C ARG A 720 -28.98 0.31 22.68
N THR A 721 -27.91 -0.45 22.87
CA THR A 721 -26.86 -0.57 21.85
C THR A 721 -27.07 -1.76 20.92
N PHE A 722 -27.63 -2.86 21.43
CA PHE A 722 -27.85 -4.09 20.69
C PHE A 722 -29.34 -4.44 20.58
N ASN A 723 -29.67 -5.30 19.62
CA ASN A 723 -31.01 -5.88 19.47
C ASN A 723 -31.35 -6.90 20.58
N CYS A 724 -30.35 -7.33 21.35
CA CYS A 724 -30.44 -8.30 22.43
C CYS A 724 -31.25 -9.57 22.10
N GLY A 725 -31.16 -10.05 20.86
CA GLY A 725 -31.84 -11.25 20.42
C GLY A 725 -33.15 -11.02 19.68
N ILE A 726 -33.77 -9.83 19.75
CA ILE A 726 -35.00 -9.50 19.02
C ILE A 726 -34.66 -8.58 17.86
N GLY A 727 -34.83 -9.04 16.62
CA GLY A 727 -34.49 -8.25 15.44
C GLY A 727 -35.68 -7.50 14.83
N MET A 728 -36.92 -7.86 15.17
CA MET A 728 -38.13 -7.19 14.69
C MET A 728 -39.21 -7.23 15.77
N VAL A 729 -40.00 -6.17 15.90
CA VAL A 729 -41.14 -6.07 16.83
C VAL A 729 -42.43 -5.87 16.04
N LEU A 730 -43.48 -6.59 16.42
CA LEU A 730 -44.84 -6.44 15.89
C LEU A 730 -45.82 -6.09 17.02
N ILE A 731 -46.70 -5.10 16.78
CA ILE A 731 -47.80 -4.75 17.68
C ILE A 731 -49.11 -5.32 17.14
N VAL A 732 -49.82 -6.10 17.94
CA VAL A 732 -51.01 -6.85 17.51
C VAL A 732 -52.13 -6.72 18.53
N SER A 733 -53.37 -6.50 18.10
CA SER A 733 -54.51 -6.51 19.01
C SER A 733 -54.74 -7.90 19.62
N PRO A 734 -55.21 -8.01 20.88
CA PRO A 734 -55.48 -9.29 21.54
C PRO A 734 -56.28 -10.28 20.68
N ASP A 735 -57.32 -9.79 19.99
CA ASP A 735 -58.22 -10.59 19.15
C ASP A 735 -57.55 -11.20 17.90
N ASN A 736 -56.40 -10.67 17.50
CA ASN A 736 -55.67 -11.10 16.30
C ASN A 736 -54.38 -11.86 16.63
N VAL A 737 -53.93 -11.90 17.88
CA VAL A 737 -52.66 -12.54 18.29
C VAL A 737 -52.55 -13.97 17.76
N GLU A 738 -53.56 -14.80 17.98
CA GLU A 738 -53.52 -16.21 17.54
C GLU A 738 -53.53 -16.36 16.00
N LYS A 739 -54.18 -15.44 15.28
CA LYS A 739 -54.14 -15.42 13.80
C LYS A 739 -52.73 -15.06 13.32
N VAL A 740 -52.10 -14.06 13.94
CA VAL A 740 -50.74 -13.63 13.62
C VAL A 740 -49.75 -14.74 13.91
N LYS A 741 -49.79 -15.35 15.10
CA LYS A 741 -48.94 -16.50 15.47
C LYS A 741 -49.09 -17.66 14.47
N LYS A 742 -50.31 -17.96 14.03
CA LYS A 742 -50.57 -19.00 13.02
C LYS A 742 -49.89 -18.68 11.68
N GLN A 743 -49.92 -17.42 11.24
CA GLN A 743 -49.23 -17.00 10.01
C GLN A 743 -47.70 -17.03 10.14
N LEU A 744 -47.14 -16.64 11.29
CA LEU A 744 -45.70 -16.74 11.55
C LEU A 744 -45.23 -18.21 11.53
N ARG A 745 -45.96 -19.11 12.20
CA ARG A 745 -45.69 -20.56 12.17
C ARG A 745 -45.76 -21.13 10.75
N LYS A 746 -46.72 -20.67 9.93
CA LYS A 746 -46.87 -21.09 8.53
C LYS A 746 -45.63 -20.74 7.67
N HIS A 747 -44.93 -19.64 8.00
CA HIS A 747 -43.71 -19.22 7.31
C HIS A 747 -42.43 -19.62 8.07
N GLU A 748 -42.54 -20.55 9.03
CA GLU A 748 -41.42 -21.03 9.84
C GLU A 748 -40.64 -19.89 10.50
N GLU A 749 -41.36 -18.87 10.98
CA GLU A 749 -40.78 -17.76 11.74
C GLU A 749 -41.04 -17.96 13.23
N GLU A 750 -39.96 -18.00 13.99
CA GLU A 750 -39.99 -18.03 15.45
C GLU A 750 -40.40 -16.67 16.00
N PHE A 751 -41.04 -16.66 17.17
CA PHE A 751 -41.49 -15.43 17.83
C PHE A 751 -41.63 -15.66 19.34
N TYR A 752 -41.58 -14.56 20.08
CA TYR A 752 -41.81 -14.47 21.51
C TYR A 752 -42.89 -13.43 21.79
N GLU A 753 -43.80 -13.68 22.74
CA GLU A 753 -44.60 -12.61 23.34
C GLU A 753 -43.71 -11.87 24.32
N ILE A 754 -43.25 -10.68 23.95
CA ILE A 754 -42.25 -9.95 24.72
C ILE A 754 -42.83 -8.87 25.62
N GLY A 755 -44.13 -8.61 25.53
CA GLY A 755 -44.70 -7.46 26.21
C GLY A 755 -46.11 -7.10 25.78
N HIS A 756 -46.55 -5.94 26.25
CA HIS A 756 -47.85 -5.34 25.92
C HIS A 756 -47.75 -3.82 25.90
N VAL A 757 -48.75 -3.17 25.33
CA VAL A 757 -48.92 -1.72 25.36
C VAL A 757 -49.71 -1.35 26.62
N GLU A 758 -49.28 -0.33 27.36
CA GLU A 758 -49.99 0.21 28.52
C GLU A 758 -50.18 1.72 28.39
N ASN A 759 -51.22 2.30 29.01
CA ASN A 759 -51.31 3.76 29.13
C ASN A 759 -50.15 4.31 29.99
N SER A 760 -49.31 5.18 29.40
CA SER A 760 -48.18 5.82 30.07
C SER A 760 -48.63 6.78 31.17
N LYS A 761 -48.18 6.53 32.41
CA LYS A 761 -48.47 7.41 33.56
C LYS A 761 -47.46 8.56 33.72
N ASN A 762 -46.23 8.35 33.26
CA ASN A 762 -45.09 9.25 33.49
C ASN A 762 -44.58 9.93 32.21
N GLY A 763 -45.18 9.64 31.05
CA GLY A 763 -44.73 10.15 29.75
C GLY A 763 -43.56 9.37 29.14
N GLU A 764 -43.14 8.26 29.75
CA GLU A 764 -42.18 7.33 29.14
C GLU A 764 -42.88 6.55 28.00
N ALA A 765 -42.23 6.45 26.84
CA ALA A 765 -42.76 5.72 25.68
C ALA A 765 -42.43 4.21 25.72
N ILE A 766 -41.48 3.80 26.56
CA ILE A 766 -41.08 2.40 26.74
C ILE A 766 -40.58 2.15 28.15
N LYS A 767 -40.93 0.98 28.68
CA LYS A 767 -40.51 0.49 29.98
C LYS A 767 -40.02 -0.94 29.85
N PHE A 768 -38.87 -1.22 30.45
CA PHE A 768 -38.32 -2.57 30.57
C PHE A 768 -38.63 -3.13 31.96
N VAL A 769 -39.13 -4.35 32.04
CA VAL A 769 -39.37 -5.06 33.31
C VAL A 769 -38.55 -6.34 33.36
N ASN A 770 -38.22 -6.80 34.57
CA ASN A 770 -37.31 -7.94 34.80
C ASN A 770 -35.93 -7.77 34.15
N GLU A 771 -35.41 -6.54 34.01
CA GLU A 771 -34.11 -6.23 33.42
C GLU A 771 -32.97 -7.03 34.10
N GLU A 772 -33.06 -7.26 35.40
CA GLU A 772 -32.09 -7.99 36.21
C GLU A 772 -31.97 -9.48 35.82
N LYS A 773 -33.02 -10.03 35.19
CA LYS A 773 -33.05 -11.45 34.76
C LYS A 773 -32.59 -11.64 33.32
N MET A 774 -32.36 -10.55 32.58
CA MET A 774 -32.08 -10.60 31.16
C MET A 774 -30.77 -11.32 30.85
N PHE A 775 -29.67 -10.94 31.51
CA PHE A 775 -28.34 -11.47 31.23
C PHE A 775 -27.81 -12.34 32.37
N GLN A 776 -27.32 -13.53 32.04
CA GLN A 776 -26.68 -14.46 32.98
C GLN A 776 -25.20 -14.09 33.16
N ARG A 777 -24.92 -12.95 33.80
CA ARG A 777 -23.55 -12.40 33.93
C ARG A 777 -22.58 -13.32 34.65
N GLU A 778 -23.07 -14.15 35.57
CA GLU A 778 -22.25 -15.09 36.35
C GLU A 778 -21.72 -16.27 35.51
N LYS A 779 -22.30 -16.51 34.32
CA LYS A 779 -21.95 -17.64 33.46
C LYS A 779 -20.55 -17.53 32.86
N TYR A 780 -20.04 -16.31 32.68
CA TYR A 780 -18.74 -16.05 32.08
C TYR A 780 -17.88 -15.21 33.03
N THR A 781 -16.79 -15.78 33.52
CA THR A 781 -15.81 -15.04 34.32
C THR A 781 -15.02 -14.08 33.42
N THR A 782 -14.84 -12.84 33.86
CA THR A 782 -13.97 -11.88 33.17
C THR A 782 -12.53 -12.43 33.12
N GLN A 783 -11.98 -12.64 31.92
CA GLN A 783 -10.59 -13.10 31.74
C GLN A 783 -9.55 -11.96 31.80
N ARG A 784 -9.99 -10.77 32.22
CA ARG A 784 -9.20 -9.56 32.17
C ARG A 784 -8.02 -9.61 33.15
N LYS A 785 -6.84 -9.90 32.62
CA LYS A 785 -5.58 -9.69 33.34
C LYS A 785 -5.31 -8.19 33.46
N ARG A 786 -4.94 -7.74 34.66
CA ARG A 786 -4.50 -6.36 34.91
C ARG A 786 -3.11 -6.40 35.51
N VAL A 787 -2.25 -5.49 35.05
CA VAL A 787 -0.91 -5.31 35.60
C VAL A 787 -1.02 -4.60 36.93
N ARG A 788 -0.39 -5.15 37.96
CA ARG A 788 -0.34 -4.54 39.30
C ARG A 788 0.66 -3.39 39.29
N VAL A 789 0.16 -2.16 39.47
CA VAL A 789 0.94 -0.93 39.40
C VAL A 789 1.17 -0.36 40.80
N ALA A 790 2.41 0.05 41.09
CA ALA A 790 2.71 0.92 42.22
C ALA A 790 3.12 2.31 41.74
N ILE A 791 2.71 3.34 42.49
CA ILE A 791 3.04 4.73 42.18
C ILE A 791 3.93 5.29 43.29
N LEU A 792 5.08 5.83 42.91
CA LEU A 792 6.02 6.49 43.83
C LEU A 792 5.86 8.01 43.74
N ILE A 793 5.75 8.70 44.87
CA ILE A 793 5.52 10.16 44.94
C ILE A 793 6.35 10.85 46.03
N SER A 794 6.64 12.15 45.87
CA SER A 794 7.33 12.96 46.91
C SER A 794 6.58 14.25 47.33
N GLY A 795 5.35 14.46 46.84
CA GLY A 795 4.62 15.72 46.99
C GLY A 795 3.11 15.60 46.88
N THR A 796 2.47 16.55 46.20
CA THR A 796 1.00 16.69 46.11
C THR A 796 0.32 15.52 45.37
N GLY A 797 1.04 14.85 44.47
CA GLY A 797 0.53 13.65 43.79
C GLY A 797 -0.46 13.92 42.65
N THR A 798 -0.41 15.07 41.97
CA THR A 798 -1.35 15.38 40.87
C THR A 798 -1.31 14.35 39.74
N ASN A 799 -0.10 13.97 39.29
CA ASN A 799 0.10 12.90 38.31
C ASN A 799 -0.40 11.54 38.84
N MET A 800 -0.16 11.24 40.12
CA MET A 800 -0.61 10.02 40.79
C MET A 800 -2.14 9.90 40.81
N GLN A 801 -2.86 10.98 41.09
CA GLN A 801 -4.32 11.00 41.02
C GLN A 801 -4.82 10.63 39.62
N LYS A 802 -4.21 11.19 38.56
CA LYS A 802 -4.59 10.88 37.18
C LYS A 802 -4.29 9.44 36.76
N LEU A 803 -3.18 8.87 37.24
CA LEU A 803 -2.89 7.44 37.08
C LEU A 803 -3.95 6.57 37.77
N ILE A 804 -4.36 6.91 39.00
CA ILE A 804 -5.43 6.21 39.72
C ILE A 804 -6.75 6.30 38.97
N GLU A 805 -7.19 7.50 38.61
CA GLU A 805 -8.45 7.73 37.88
C GLU A 805 -8.48 6.92 36.58
N ARG A 806 -7.38 6.94 35.80
CA ARG A 806 -7.25 6.11 34.60
C ARG A 806 -7.30 4.63 34.94
N SER A 807 -6.64 4.18 36.01
CA SER A 807 -6.66 2.78 36.43
C SER A 807 -8.05 2.27 36.78
N LYS A 808 -8.99 3.15 37.18
CA LYS A 808 -10.35 2.78 37.55
C LYS A 808 -11.32 2.78 36.36
N THR A 809 -10.91 3.21 35.17
CA THR A 809 -11.80 3.17 34.00
C THR A 809 -12.09 1.72 33.57
N PRO A 810 -13.28 1.45 33.00
CA PRO A 810 -13.66 0.11 32.55
C PRO A 810 -12.76 -0.48 31.48
N ASP A 811 -11.92 0.29 30.80
CA ASP A 811 -10.99 -0.18 29.76
C ASP A 811 -9.51 -0.23 30.19
N SER A 812 -9.18 0.16 31.43
CA SER A 812 -7.80 0.06 31.95
C SER A 812 -7.31 -1.38 32.20
N ASN A 813 -6.16 -1.73 31.63
CA ASN A 813 -5.40 -2.95 31.93
C ASN A 813 -4.45 -2.80 33.14
N CYS A 814 -4.56 -1.72 33.90
CA CYS A 814 -3.78 -1.47 35.11
C CYS A 814 -4.64 -1.52 36.35
N ASP A 815 -4.10 -2.09 37.43
CA ASP A 815 -4.65 -2.01 38.78
C ASP A 815 -3.63 -1.35 39.72
N VAL A 816 -3.93 -0.15 40.23
CA VAL A 816 -3.04 0.53 41.16
C VAL A 816 -3.22 -0.09 42.55
N VAL A 817 -2.22 -0.85 42.99
CA VAL A 817 -2.26 -1.64 44.21
C VAL A 817 -1.58 -0.96 45.40
N LEU A 818 -0.73 0.04 45.14
CA LEU A 818 0.07 0.69 46.17
C LEU A 818 0.51 2.10 45.74
N VAL A 819 0.44 3.04 46.68
CA VAL A 819 1.13 4.34 46.57
C VAL A 819 2.17 4.44 47.68
N VAL A 820 3.42 4.74 47.33
CA VAL A 820 4.51 4.93 48.29
C VAL A 820 5.03 6.36 48.23
N SER A 821 5.22 6.98 49.39
CA SER A 821 5.95 8.24 49.48
C SER A 821 7.18 8.13 50.38
N ASN A 822 8.19 8.94 50.08
CA ASN A 822 9.33 9.16 50.95
C ASN A 822 9.08 10.20 52.05
N LYS A 823 7.93 10.87 52.04
CA LYS A 823 7.55 11.88 53.04
C LYS A 823 6.22 11.50 53.66
N GLU A 824 6.19 11.43 54.99
CA GLU A 824 4.98 11.12 55.75
C GLU A 824 3.86 12.15 55.51
N GLY A 825 4.22 13.44 55.35
CA GLY A 825 3.29 14.53 55.07
C GLY A 825 2.97 14.77 53.58
N ALA A 826 3.23 13.82 52.68
CA ALA A 826 2.90 13.99 51.27
C ALA A 826 1.37 13.98 51.05
N GLY A 827 0.80 15.10 50.60
CA GLY A 827 -0.65 15.22 50.38
C GLY A 827 -1.23 14.18 49.42
N GLY A 828 -0.42 13.64 48.50
CA GLY A 828 -0.85 12.55 47.62
C GLY A 828 -1.20 11.24 48.35
N LEU A 829 -0.70 10.99 49.56
CA LEU A 829 -1.07 9.80 50.35
C LEU A 829 -2.54 9.87 50.80
N THR A 830 -3.00 11.03 51.27
CA THR A 830 -4.41 11.23 51.66
C THR A 830 -5.33 11.08 50.45
N ILE A 831 -4.92 11.60 49.29
CA ILE A 831 -5.67 11.44 48.04
C ILE A 831 -5.75 9.96 47.66
N ALA A 832 -4.65 9.22 47.63
CA ALA A 832 -4.64 7.78 47.31
C ALA A 832 -5.54 6.96 48.24
N ALA A 833 -5.50 7.24 49.55
CA ALA A 833 -6.36 6.58 50.54
C ALA A 833 -7.86 6.85 50.28
N SER A 834 -8.22 8.05 49.80
CA SER A 834 -9.62 8.37 49.44
C SER A 834 -10.17 7.54 48.27
N TYR A 835 -9.29 7.03 47.39
CA TYR A 835 -9.64 6.06 46.35
C TYR A 835 -9.62 4.60 46.84
N GLY A 836 -9.39 4.37 48.14
CA GLY A 836 -9.27 3.04 48.74
C GLY A 836 -7.96 2.32 48.39
N ILE A 837 -6.91 3.06 48.00
CA ILE A 837 -5.62 2.47 47.62
C ILE A 837 -4.70 2.41 48.84
N PRO A 838 -4.06 1.26 49.11
CA PRO A 838 -3.05 1.14 50.16
C PRO A 838 -1.92 2.15 50.00
N THR A 839 -1.51 2.76 51.12
CA THR A 839 -0.41 3.74 51.16
C THR A 839 0.69 3.30 52.10
N LYS A 840 1.95 3.55 51.72
CA LYS A 840 3.14 3.31 52.57
C LYS A 840 4.08 4.52 52.55
N VAL A 841 4.82 4.69 53.65
CA VAL A 841 5.88 5.67 53.75
C VAL A 841 7.20 4.93 53.88
N VAL A 842 8.14 5.18 52.97
CA VAL A 842 9.51 4.63 53.00
C VAL A 842 10.48 5.83 52.94
N PRO A 843 10.88 6.37 54.10
CA PRO A 843 11.75 7.54 54.16
C PRO A 843 13.07 7.32 53.42
N HIS A 844 13.70 8.41 52.99
CA HIS A 844 15.04 8.30 52.44
C HIS A 844 16.08 8.04 53.54
N THR A 845 16.88 7.00 53.35
CA THR A 845 18.02 6.65 54.20
C THR A 845 19.31 7.29 53.69
N ALA A 846 20.29 7.47 54.58
CA ALA A 846 21.61 7.97 54.22
C ALA A 846 22.36 7.02 53.26
N ASP A 847 22.29 5.71 53.51
CA ASP A 847 22.70 4.70 52.53
C ASP A 847 21.58 4.46 51.51
N ARG A 848 21.84 4.82 50.26
CA ARG A 848 20.87 4.72 49.17
C ARG A 848 20.49 3.28 48.87
N VAL A 849 21.44 2.34 48.95
CA VAL A 849 21.19 0.92 48.66
C VAL A 849 20.21 0.34 49.67
N THR A 850 20.45 0.55 50.97
CA THR A 850 19.55 0.08 52.04
C THR A 850 18.11 0.56 51.85
N GLY A 851 17.90 1.87 51.62
CA GLY A 851 16.55 2.42 51.46
C GLY A 851 15.87 1.98 50.16
N ASP A 852 16.63 1.79 49.09
CA ASP A 852 16.11 1.26 47.83
C ASP A 852 15.76 -0.24 47.95
N THR A 853 16.52 -1.02 48.73
CA THR A 853 16.21 -2.43 49.03
C THR A 853 14.91 -2.53 49.83
N GLU A 854 14.71 -1.70 50.86
CA GLU A 854 13.46 -1.64 51.62
C GLU A 854 12.28 -1.27 50.73
N LEU A 855 12.43 -0.23 49.91
CA LEU A 855 11.39 0.19 48.96
C LEU A 855 11.04 -0.95 48.00
N ALA A 856 12.04 -1.62 47.40
CA ALA A 856 11.82 -2.72 46.49
C ALA A 856 11.08 -3.88 47.15
N GLN A 857 11.40 -4.19 48.42
CA GLN A 857 10.70 -5.23 49.18
C GLN A 857 9.22 -4.86 49.39
N VAL A 858 8.94 -3.63 49.80
CA VAL A 858 7.55 -3.13 49.95
C VAL A 858 6.79 -3.25 48.63
N LEU A 859 7.40 -2.91 47.49
CA LEU A 859 6.75 -3.05 46.19
C LEU A 859 6.47 -4.52 45.83
N LYS A 860 7.41 -5.43 46.12
CA LYS A 860 7.28 -6.87 45.88
C LYS A 860 6.20 -7.51 46.75
N ASP A 861 6.06 -7.08 48.01
CA ASP A 861 5.02 -7.58 48.92
C ASP A 861 3.60 -7.28 48.40
N PHE A 862 3.45 -6.19 47.63
CA PHE A 862 2.21 -5.84 46.95
C PHE A 862 2.09 -6.44 45.54
N GLY A 863 3.00 -7.34 45.15
CA GLY A 863 3.00 -7.99 43.84
C GLY A 863 3.15 -7.02 42.68
N THR A 864 3.88 -5.92 42.86
CA THR A 864 4.04 -4.88 41.85
C THR A 864 4.76 -5.40 40.61
N GLU A 865 4.18 -5.16 39.44
CA GLU A 865 4.72 -5.53 38.14
C GLU A 865 5.19 -4.32 37.32
N LEU A 866 4.62 -3.14 37.58
CA LEU A 866 4.97 -1.87 36.93
C LEU A 866 5.06 -0.76 37.98
N VAL A 867 6.12 0.04 37.93
CA VAL A 867 6.35 1.17 38.83
C VAL A 867 6.22 2.48 38.05
N CYS A 868 5.36 3.39 38.50
CA CYS A 868 5.20 4.72 37.93
C CYS A 868 5.76 5.78 38.89
N LEU A 869 6.69 6.61 38.42
CA LEU A 869 7.24 7.73 39.19
C LEU A 869 6.37 8.98 38.96
N GLY A 870 5.49 9.28 39.90
CA GLY A 870 4.62 10.46 39.87
C GLY A 870 5.26 11.65 40.59
N GLY A 871 6.40 12.15 40.08
CA GLY A 871 7.17 13.19 40.77
C GLY A 871 7.89 12.66 42.02
N TYR A 872 8.52 11.48 41.89
CA TYR A 872 9.36 10.88 42.92
C TYR A 872 10.77 11.46 42.83
N MET A 873 11.08 12.44 43.68
CA MET A 873 12.26 13.32 43.58
C MET A 873 13.55 12.64 44.10
N ARG A 874 13.84 11.42 43.64
CA ARG A 874 15.03 10.65 43.99
C ARG A 874 15.48 9.80 42.80
N ILE A 875 16.77 9.85 42.52
CA ILE A 875 17.40 8.95 41.55
C ILE A 875 17.40 7.54 42.17
N LEU A 876 16.93 6.53 41.45
CA LEU A 876 16.87 5.13 41.90
C LEU A 876 18.23 4.45 41.65
N SER A 877 18.72 3.62 42.56
CA SER A 877 20.01 2.93 42.41
C SER A 877 19.94 1.85 41.32
N PRO A 878 21.09 1.48 40.70
CA PRO A 878 21.15 0.33 39.79
C PRO A 878 20.59 -0.97 40.39
N CYS A 879 20.78 -1.17 41.71
CA CYS A 879 20.22 -2.31 42.45
C CYS A 879 18.68 -2.31 42.50
N PHE A 880 18.04 -1.14 42.55
CA PHE A 880 16.59 -1.05 42.46
C PHE A 880 16.11 -1.34 41.04
N ILE A 881 16.75 -0.71 40.05
CA ILE A 881 16.36 -0.80 38.65
C ILE A 881 16.45 -2.24 38.14
N SER A 882 17.49 -2.98 38.54
CA SER A 882 17.66 -4.39 38.16
C SER A 882 16.57 -5.33 38.71
N GLN A 883 15.83 -4.92 39.74
CA GLN A 883 14.70 -5.69 40.27
C GLN A 883 13.40 -5.49 39.48
N PHE A 884 13.32 -4.41 38.70
CA PHE A 884 12.16 -4.07 37.86
C PHE A 884 12.62 -3.70 36.42
N PRO A 885 13.30 -4.61 35.71
CA PRO A 885 13.94 -4.31 34.43
C PRO A 885 12.91 -3.93 33.37
N SER A 886 13.06 -2.73 32.78
CA SER A 886 12.07 -2.16 31.84
C SER A 886 10.64 -2.17 32.39
N ARG A 887 10.49 -1.96 33.71
CA ARG A 887 9.21 -1.91 34.44
C ARG A 887 9.08 -0.68 35.31
N ILE A 888 9.92 0.33 35.09
CA ILE A 888 9.85 1.60 35.81
C ILE A 888 9.69 2.69 34.76
N ILE A 889 8.65 3.52 34.90
CA ILE A 889 8.37 4.64 34.00
C ILE A 889 8.32 5.93 34.78
N ASN A 890 8.86 7.00 34.18
CA ASN A 890 8.91 8.32 34.75
C ASN A 890 8.28 9.35 33.80
N ILE A 891 7.74 10.42 34.37
CA ILE A 891 7.28 11.60 33.64
C ILE A 891 8.24 12.74 33.91
N HIS A 892 8.76 13.35 32.85
CA HIS A 892 9.73 14.44 32.92
C HIS A 892 9.22 15.68 32.17
N PRO A 893 9.29 16.90 32.75
CA PRO A 893 8.71 18.12 32.17
C PRO A 893 9.62 18.77 31.11
N SER A 894 10.17 17.97 30.21
CA SER A 894 10.83 18.44 28.99
C SER A 894 10.68 17.43 27.85
N LEU A 895 11.06 17.82 26.64
CA LEU A 895 11.22 16.92 25.49
C LEU A 895 12.62 16.32 25.52
N LEU A 896 12.79 15.16 26.17
CA LEU A 896 14.06 14.45 26.23
C LEU A 896 14.58 14.11 24.82
N PRO A 897 15.91 14.16 24.59
CA PRO A 897 16.98 14.30 25.59
C PRO A 897 17.29 15.76 26.02
N ALA A 898 16.53 16.76 25.57
CA ALA A 898 16.77 18.15 25.93
C ALA A 898 16.37 18.45 27.39
N PHE A 899 17.16 19.30 28.07
CA PHE A 899 16.89 19.79 29.42
C PHE A 899 16.61 18.66 30.44
N LYS A 900 17.62 17.84 30.72
CA LYS A 900 17.57 16.78 31.76
C LYS A 900 17.70 17.37 33.16
N GLY A 901 17.21 16.65 34.17
CA GLY A 901 17.41 16.99 35.58
C GLY A 901 16.36 17.93 36.17
N ALA A 902 16.55 18.30 37.44
CA ALA A 902 15.52 18.89 38.28
C ALA A 902 15.04 20.30 37.87
N HIS A 903 15.80 21.01 37.03
CA HIS A 903 15.51 22.39 36.61
C HIS A 903 15.15 22.51 35.13
N ALA A 904 14.78 21.39 34.50
CA ALA A 904 14.48 21.27 33.07
C ALA A 904 13.68 22.44 32.46
N LEU A 905 12.56 22.81 33.08
CA LEU A 905 11.72 23.92 32.58
C LEU A 905 12.43 25.28 32.69
N GLN A 906 13.15 25.54 33.80
CA GLN A 906 13.89 26.79 33.96
C GLN A 906 15.03 26.86 32.94
N ASP A 907 15.75 25.75 32.72
CA ASP A 907 16.83 25.67 31.75
C ASP A 907 16.31 25.88 30.31
N ALA A 908 15.14 25.32 29.99
CA ALA A 908 14.47 25.52 28.70
C ALA A 908 14.11 26.99 28.46
N LEU A 909 13.52 27.64 29.46
CA LEU A 909 13.16 29.06 29.38
C LEU A 909 14.39 29.96 29.32
N ASN A 910 15.45 29.65 30.09
CA ASN A 910 16.72 30.37 30.05
C ASN A 910 17.42 30.24 28.68
N PHE A 911 17.28 29.09 28.03
CA PHE A 911 17.78 28.86 26.67
C PHE A 911 16.94 29.59 25.60
N GLY A 912 15.71 29.98 25.92
CA GLY A 912 14.82 30.72 25.03
C GLY A 912 14.06 29.86 24.02
N VAL A 913 13.80 28.58 24.31
CA VAL A 913 13.02 27.72 23.40
C VAL A 913 11.55 28.14 23.35
N ARG A 914 10.93 28.03 22.17
CA ARG A 914 9.49 28.31 21.96
C ARG A 914 8.60 27.06 22.04
N ILE A 915 9.21 25.88 22.10
CA ILE A 915 8.52 24.61 22.27
C ILE A 915 9.17 23.88 23.42
N VAL A 916 8.38 23.62 24.45
CA VAL A 916 8.69 22.74 25.57
C VAL A 916 7.73 21.55 25.52
N GLY A 917 7.63 20.76 26.59
CA GLY A 917 6.68 19.67 26.65
C GLY A 917 6.98 18.75 27.81
N CYS A 918 6.45 17.54 27.73
CA CYS A 918 6.73 16.47 28.67
C CYS A 918 7.06 15.16 27.95
N THR A 919 7.85 14.33 28.61
CA THR A 919 8.24 13.00 28.14
C THR A 919 7.90 11.94 29.18
N ALA A 920 7.14 10.92 28.79
CA ALA A 920 7.09 9.66 29.51
C ALA A 920 8.17 8.73 28.98
N HIS A 921 9.05 8.22 29.84
CA HIS A 921 10.16 7.37 29.44
C HIS A 921 10.40 6.23 30.44
N PHE A 922 11.10 5.18 30.00
CA PHE A 922 11.61 4.14 30.88
C PHE A 922 12.77 4.68 31.72
N VAL A 923 12.85 4.26 32.98
CA VAL A 923 13.96 4.61 33.88
C VAL A 923 15.08 3.58 33.70
N ASP A 924 16.29 4.08 33.45
CA ASP A 924 17.54 3.32 33.43
C ASP A 924 18.52 3.87 34.50
N GLU A 925 19.78 3.40 34.49
CA GLU A 925 20.78 3.81 35.49
C GLU A 925 21.21 5.28 35.36
N LEU A 926 20.91 5.90 34.21
CA LEU A 926 21.23 7.27 33.90
C LEU A 926 20.01 8.18 34.14
N VAL A 927 20.25 9.44 34.49
CA VAL A 927 19.18 10.40 34.73
C VAL A 927 18.52 10.79 33.41
N ASP A 928 17.20 10.66 33.34
CA ASP A 928 16.34 11.07 32.22
C ASP A 928 16.90 10.65 30.84
N HIS A 929 17.34 9.38 30.74
CA HIS A 929 18.04 8.86 29.56
C HIS A 929 17.31 7.71 28.87
N GLY A 930 16.61 6.85 29.61
CA GLY A 930 15.99 5.66 29.04
C GLY A 930 14.96 5.92 27.93
N ASP A 931 14.57 4.84 27.26
CA ASP A 931 13.76 4.88 26.05
C ASP A 931 12.44 5.65 26.23
N ILE A 932 12.14 6.49 25.25
CA ILE A 932 10.93 7.32 25.22
C ILE A 932 9.70 6.44 24.92
N ILE A 933 8.66 6.59 25.74
CA ILE A 933 7.37 5.92 25.56
C ILE A 933 6.40 6.84 24.81
N ALA A 934 6.32 8.11 25.25
CA ALA A 934 5.46 9.12 24.64
C ALA A 934 5.99 10.52 24.93
N GLN A 935 5.70 11.46 24.03
CA GLN A 935 6.00 12.89 24.20
C GLN A 935 4.81 13.74 23.76
N ARG A 936 4.62 14.89 24.41
CA ARG A 936 3.63 15.91 24.02
C ARG A 936 4.29 17.30 24.06
N PRO A 937 4.30 18.04 22.94
CA PRO A 937 4.83 19.39 22.89
C PRO A 937 3.84 20.42 23.45
N VAL A 938 4.38 21.55 23.92
CA VAL A 938 3.66 22.72 24.41
C VAL A 938 4.35 23.97 23.85
N VAL A 939 3.56 24.86 23.27
CA VAL A 939 4.05 26.15 22.77
C VAL A 939 4.19 27.14 23.94
N VAL A 940 5.35 27.82 23.98
CA VAL A 940 5.65 28.92 24.90
C VAL A 940 5.40 30.24 24.18
N GLU A 941 4.39 30.96 24.64
CA GLU A 941 3.98 32.28 24.15
C GLU A 941 4.78 33.40 24.84
N ASP A 942 4.86 34.58 24.24
CA ASP A 942 5.60 35.72 24.81
C ASP A 942 5.06 36.20 26.16
N THR A 943 3.76 35.98 26.43
CA THR A 943 3.11 36.33 27.70
C THR A 943 3.26 35.25 28.77
N ASP A 944 3.85 34.09 28.46
CA ASP A 944 3.94 33.00 29.41
C ASP A 944 4.95 33.30 30.53
N THR A 945 4.55 33.02 31.77
CA THR A 945 5.47 32.93 32.91
C THR A 945 5.88 31.47 33.12
N ILE A 946 6.91 31.23 33.94
CA ILE A 946 7.30 29.85 34.27
C ILE A 946 6.14 29.05 34.89
N GLU A 947 5.26 29.70 35.65
CA GLU A 947 4.05 29.10 36.22
C GLU A 947 3.02 28.74 35.14
N THR A 948 2.76 29.61 34.16
CA THR A 948 1.78 29.31 33.09
C THR A 948 2.27 28.19 32.19
N VAL A 949 3.56 28.17 31.84
CA VAL A 949 4.16 27.07 31.08
C VAL A 949 4.08 25.76 31.87
N ARG A 950 4.37 25.79 33.18
CA ARG A 950 4.27 24.61 34.05
C ARG A 950 2.84 24.06 34.07
N GLN A 951 1.83 24.92 34.12
CA GLN A 951 0.42 24.49 34.04
C GLN A 951 0.09 23.85 32.69
N LYS A 952 0.53 24.44 31.57
CA LYS A 952 0.34 23.88 30.23
C LYS A 952 0.98 22.49 30.10
N ILE A 953 2.22 22.33 30.59
CA ILE A 953 2.91 21.03 30.62
C ILE A 953 2.14 20.04 31.49
N GLN A 954 1.72 20.44 32.69
CA GLN A 954 0.97 19.57 33.60
C GLN A 954 -0.34 19.06 32.99
N LEU A 955 -1.06 19.88 32.21
CA LEU A 955 -2.25 19.41 31.47
C LEU A 955 -1.90 18.29 30.49
N GLN A 956 -0.76 18.41 29.79
CA GLN A 956 -0.28 17.35 28.89
C GLN A 956 0.19 16.10 29.65
N GLU A 957 0.88 16.26 30.79
CA GLU A 957 1.29 15.14 31.65
C GLU A 957 0.09 14.35 32.16
N HIS A 958 -0.97 15.05 32.60
CA HIS A 958 -2.20 14.46 33.12
C HIS A 958 -2.94 13.59 32.10
N GLU A 959 -2.79 13.85 30.80
CA GLU A 959 -3.36 13.03 29.73
C GLU A 959 -2.37 11.95 29.25
N MET A 960 -1.11 12.33 29.03
CA MET A 960 -0.10 11.49 28.40
C MET A 960 0.39 10.38 29.33
N PHE A 961 0.68 10.69 30.59
CA PHE A 961 1.32 9.73 31.49
C PHE A 961 0.42 8.54 31.83
N PRO A 962 -0.89 8.72 32.10
CA PRO A 962 -1.78 7.58 32.27
C PRO A 962 -1.91 6.71 31.01
N ASN A 963 -1.88 7.31 29.81
CA ASN A 963 -1.90 6.54 28.57
C ASN A 963 -0.58 5.78 28.33
N ALA A 964 0.56 6.35 28.71
CA ALA A 964 1.85 5.67 28.70
C ALA A 964 1.85 4.46 29.65
N MET A 965 1.28 4.60 30.86
CA MET A 965 1.10 3.49 31.80
C MET A 965 0.28 2.34 31.17
N ILE A 966 -0.87 2.65 30.55
CA ILE A 966 -1.73 1.66 29.87
C ILE A 966 -0.98 0.96 28.72
N ALA A 967 -0.24 1.72 27.90
CA ALA A 967 0.52 1.18 26.77
C ALA A 967 1.64 0.24 27.23
N VAL A 968 2.36 0.59 28.30
CA VAL A 968 3.39 -0.28 28.88
C VAL A 968 2.77 -1.52 29.49
N ALA A 969 1.68 -1.38 30.24
CA ALA A 969 0.95 -2.51 30.80
C ALA A 969 0.46 -3.48 29.71
N ALA A 970 0.03 -2.97 28.55
CA ALA A 970 -0.37 -3.82 27.42
C ALA A 970 0.79 -4.70 26.94
N LYS A 971 1.99 -4.12 26.78
CA LYS A 971 3.21 -4.86 26.43
C LYS A 971 3.66 -5.86 27.49
N ILE A 972 3.33 -5.61 28.76
CA ILE A 972 3.61 -6.55 29.85
C ILE A 972 2.68 -7.76 29.74
N LEU A 973 1.40 -7.55 29.46
CA LEU A 973 0.40 -8.62 29.34
C LEU A 973 0.54 -9.44 28.05
N GLU A 974 1.15 -8.88 27.01
CA GLU A 974 1.50 -9.60 25.77
C GLU A 974 2.64 -10.61 25.96
N LYS A 975 3.51 -10.39 26.95
CA LYS A 975 4.61 -11.30 27.32
C LYS A 975 4.13 -12.35 28.30
#